data_AF-A0AAU8KJZ4-F1
#
_entry.id   AF-A0AAU8KJZ4-F1
#
_cell.length_a   1.000
_cell.length_b   1.000
_cell.length_c   1.000
_cell.angle_alpha   90.00
_cell.angle_beta   90.00
_cell.angle_gamma   90.00
#
_symmetry.space_group_name_H-M   'P 1'
#
loop_
_entity.id
_entity.type
_entity.pdbx_description
1 polymer ?
#
loop_
_entity_poly.entity_id
_entity_poly.type
_entity_poly.pdbx_seq_one_letter_code
_entity_poly.pdbx_strand_id
1 'polypeptide(L)'
;MNPEYAAYCQADRRFYDAPHRSLGPDGAVDEESSFYAAVRGSAPEGWTRSRRGDWLSYSPDGLRLPAQGWKIHVSAALDNAASVLDRVAAHCLEHRLAFKCIPNAGLLALRNAKYADRAGSGKFITVYPPSEEAFPEVCTALMELLEGEHGPYILSDLRCGNGPVHTRYGAFAARFCSGPDGRPVPAVADPRGRLVPDDRGPAFRVPSWVTPPGFLMPHIEARAAVGLAGLPYAVEKALHFSNGGGVYLGRDTRTGEQVVLKEARPYAGLAADGADAVARLERERTALEQLAGLDCVPDVRDVFEVGDHHFLVLQHIPGTTLNTVFARRFPLARQHPSPELLAEHVAWAEELYGQVERAVAAVHARGIVISDLHMSNVMVDEEAGRIVLLDFEAASPAAERRRQIVANPAFVAPPDRRGTDIDRYALACLRLALYLPLTTLFGIDRTKAAGLARDIARAFPVPEAALRPAVEEILRDVRDVRDARDTGEAASRTAPAAASGTASASALGHAPGTASGSGPGPASGTASGSASTSGRDSGEASASPAGLRDWPRARDALARAITASCTPERDDRCFPGDIAQFATATGGQSFAYGAAGVLHALHETGAPPCAPAEEWLLRHAKDPASGSPLGFYDGLTGIAWTLNRIGRTAEAADLLRIILDQPLEGLAPGLHNGYAGIGLALDDLARTASATDAPALSAAATRCTALAVRALVDGPPSPRTGLLHGASGIALLLIRRYATTGDTALLDLAAGALRRDLERCRAGDDGALLVVEGKRLMPYVGSGSAGIAAVIDAYLAHRPDPDLEAAGRALLPAALSAFYVQPGLFRGSAGLLLHLAATPLCDPADRRRAIDRHTDLLAGHALPYGGGLAFAGEQLMRLSMDLATGTAGALLALGAASGRPTGLPFLPAAPAAAHPGRTSGPTDRPRQGSSDRPHSGSF
;
A
#
# COMPACT_ATOMS: atom_id res chain seq x y z
N MET A 1 1.04 -6.16 6.88
CA MET A 1 1.75 -5.26 5.97
C MET A 1 1.61 -5.80 4.55
N ASN A 2 1.32 -4.96 3.55
CA ASN A 2 1.38 -5.38 2.14
C ASN A 2 2.83 -5.22 1.64
N PRO A 3 3.56 -6.29 1.30
CA PRO A 3 4.95 -6.22 0.89
C PRO A 3 5.19 -5.41 -0.39
N GLU A 4 4.17 -5.25 -1.25
CA GLU A 4 4.29 -4.47 -2.49
C GLU A 4 4.70 -3.01 -2.22
N TYR A 5 4.28 -2.42 -1.10
CA TYR A 5 4.60 -1.03 -0.75
C TYR A 5 6.10 -0.80 -0.53
N ALA A 6 6.85 -1.82 -0.11
CA ALA A 6 8.28 -1.68 0.14
C ALA A 6 9.05 -1.31 -1.14
N ALA A 7 8.61 -1.81 -2.30
CA ALA A 7 9.19 -1.50 -3.60
C ALA A 7 9.07 0.00 -3.93
N TYR A 8 7.91 0.58 -3.66
CA TYR A 8 7.61 1.98 -3.96
C TYR A 8 8.23 2.96 -2.95
N CYS A 9 8.82 2.46 -1.86
CA CYS A 9 9.53 3.27 -0.88
C CYS A 9 11.01 3.52 -1.24
N GLN A 10 11.55 2.80 -2.22
CA GLN A 10 12.97 2.89 -2.57
C GLN A 10 13.28 4.11 -3.43
N ALA A 11 12.32 4.51 -4.28
CA ALA A 11 12.54 5.57 -5.26
C ALA A 11 12.52 6.98 -4.66
N ASP A 12 11.73 7.19 -3.60
CA ASP A 12 11.66 8.48 -2.89
C ASP A 12 11.63 8.26 -1.36
N ARG A 13 12.33 9.13 -0.63
CA ARG A 13 12.47 9.03 0.84
C ARG A 13 11.20 9.47 1.58
N ARG A 14 10.37 10.30 0.98
CA ARG A 14 9.17 10.93 1.57
C ARG A 14 7.88 10.40 0.97
N PHE A 15 7.87 10.06 -0.31
CA PHE A 15 6.68 9.63 -1.06
C PHE A 15 6.79 8.19 -1.56
N TYR A 16 5.65 7.56 -1.84
CA TYR A 16 5.63 6.37 -2.68
C TYR A 16 5.94 6.79 -4.13
N ASP A 17 6.83 6.10 -4.81
CA ASP A 17 7.11 6.35 -6.23
C ASP A 17 7.43 5.07 -6.99
N ALA A 18 7.24 5.09 -8.31
CA ALA A 18 7.41 3.92 -9.14
C ALA A 18 8.87 3.43 -9.10
N PRO A 19 9.12 2.12 -8.90
CA PRO A 19 10.47 1.64 -8.65
C PRO A 19 11.48 1.91 -9.78
N HIS A 20 11.00 1.99 -11.01
CA HIS A 20 11.83 2.30 -12.17
C HIS A 20 12.39 3.73 -12.16
N ARG A 21 11.84 4.63 -11.33
CA ARG A 21 12.37 5.98 -11.10
C ARG A 21 13.39 6.05 -9.96
N SER A 22 13.82 4.91 -9.42
CA SER A 22 14.74 4.91 -8.28
C SER A 22 16.00 5.70 -8.58
N LEU A 23 16.18 6.79 -7.84
CA LEU A 23 17.39 7.59 -7.91
C LEU A 23 18.56 6.76 -7.37
N GLY A 24 19.66 6.71 -8.10
CA GLY A 24 20.93 6.25 -7.52
C GLY A 24 21.29 7.06 -6.26
N PRO A 25 22.20 6.56 -5.41
CA PRO A 25 22.54 7.19 -4.13
C PRO A 25 22.96 8.67 -4.20
N ASP A 26 23.36 9.15 -5.39
CA ASP A 26 23.84 10.52 -5.61
C ASP A 26 22.81 11.50 -6.22
N GLY A 27 21.59 11.06 -6.56
CA GLY A 27 20.53 11.94 -7.06
C GLY A 27 20.77 12.51 -8.47
N ALA A 28 19.78 12.36 -9.35
CA ALA A 28 19.80 12.74 -10.77
C ALA A 28 20.91 12.05 -11.58
N VAL A 29 20.78 10.74 -11.75
CA VAL A 29 21.47 10.05 -12.84
C VAL A 29 20.54 10.04 -14.04
N ASP A 30 21.03 10.43 -15.22
CA ASP A 30 20.35 10.12 -16.48
C ASP A 30 19.99 8.63 -16.47
N GLU A 31 18.71 8.33 -16.60
CA GLU A 31 18.17 6.99 -16.38
C GLU A 31 18.83 5.97 -17.31
N GLU A 32 19.18 6.37 -18.53
CA GLU A 32 19.84 5.53 -19.51
C GLU A 32 21.27 5.16 -19.10
N SER A 33 21.96 6.01 -18.33
CA SER A 33 23.29 5.69 -17.81
C SER A 33 23.29 4.57 -16.78
N SER A 34 22.14 4.31 -16.13
CA SER A 34 21.96 3.19 -15.20
C SER A 34 21.77 1.84 -15.90
N PHE A 35 21.53 1.84 -17.22
CA PHE A 35 21.22 0.62 -17.95
C PHE A 35 22.44 -0.28 -18.13
N TYR A 36 22.21 -1.57 -18.34
CA TYR A 36 23.23 -2.50 -18.81
C TYR A 36 23.77 -2.07 -20.18
N ALA A 37 25.05 -2.31 -20.43
CA ALA A 37 25.74 -1.85 -21.64
C ALA A 37 25.04 -2.31 -22.94
N ALA A 38 24.58 -3.57 -23.03
CA ALA A 38 23.88 -4.09 -24.21
C ALA A 38 22.61 -3.35 -24.64
N VAL A 39 22.00 -2.55 -23.76
CA VAL A 39 20.71 -1.90 -24.05
C VAL A 39 20.73 -0.39 -23.87
N ARG A 40 21.92 0.21 -23.73
CA ARG A 40 22.12 1.67 -23.75
C ARG A 40 22.04 2.20 -25.18
N GLY A 41 21.48 3.40 -25.35
CA GLY A 41 21.44 4.10 -26.63
C GLY A 41 20.28 3.68 -27.53
N SER A 42 20.18 4.29 -28.71
CA SER A 42 19.06 4.06 -29.64
C SER A 42 18.98 2.61 -30.14
N ALA A 43 17.77 2.19 -30.54
CA ALA A 43 17.58 0.92 -31.23
C ALA A 43 18.44 0.83 -32.50
N PRO A 44 18.93 -0.37 -32.88
CA PRO A 44 19.56 -0.57 -34.19
C PRO A 44 18.61 -0.24 -35.35
N GLU A 45 19.16 -0.01 -36.55
CA GLU A 45 18.35 0.19 -37.75
C GLU A 45 17.42 -1.01 -38.02
N GLY A 46 16.16 -0.75 -38.35
CA GLY A 46 15.14 -1.78 -38.56
C GLY A 46 14.56 -2.37 -37.27
N TRP A 47 14.74 -1.71 -36.12
CA TRP A 47 14.17 -2.07 -34.83
C TRP A 47 13.48 -0.90 -34.15
N THR A 48 12.37 -1.20 -33.49
CA THR A 48 11.67 -0.30 -32.59
C THR A 48 12.00 -0.63 -31.13
N ARG A 49 12.47 0.36 -30.37
CA ARG A 49 12.67 0.29 -28.90
C ARG A 49 11.56 1.06 -28.19
N SER A 50 10.94 0.44 -27.20
CA SER A 50 9.91 1.07 -26.38
C SER A 50 10.02 0.66 -24.91
N ARG A 51 9.56 1.52 -24.01
CA ARG A 51 9.55 1.25 -22.57
C ARG A 51 8.13 1.17 -22.04
N ARG A 52 7.88 0.19 -21.16
CA ARG A 52 6.61 0.05 -20.46
C ARG A 52 6.84 -0.43 -19.03
N GLY A 53 6.66 0.47 -18.06
CA GLY A 53 7.00 0.21 -16.67
C GLY A 53 8.48 -0.17 -16.53
N ASP A 54 8.74 -1.31 -15.88
CA ASP A 54 10.09 -1.81 -15.63
C ASP A 54 10.76 -2.46 -16.86
N TRP A 55 10.03 -2.65 -17.97
CA TRP A 55 10.50 -3.39 -19.14
C TRP A 55 10.94 -2.48 -20.29
N LEU A 56 12.10 -2.79 -20.87
CA LEU A 56 12.56 -2.26 -22.15
C LEU A 56 12.35 -3.32 -23.23
N SER A 57 11.62 -2.98 -24.29
CA SER A 57 11.22 -3.89 -25.36
C SER A 57 11.86 -3.52 -26.69
N TYR A 58 12.31 -4.54 -27.41
CA TYR A 58 12.89 -4.47 -28.75
C TYR A 58 12.03 -5.30 -29.70
N SER A 59 11.57 -4.70 -30.79
CA SER A 59 10.75 -5.35 -31.80
C SER A 59 11.29 -5.05 -33.19
N PRO A 60 11.58 -6.07 -34.03
CA PRO A 60 11.99 -5.83 -35.40
C PRO A 60 10.85 -5.16 -36.18
N ASP A 61 11.20 -4.17 -37.00
CA ASP A 61 10.21 -3.47 -37.80
C ASP A 61 9.52 -4.44 -38.78
N GLY A 62 8.20 -4.32 -38.89
CA GLY A 62 7.36 -5.19 -39.72
C GLY A 62 7.08 -6.59 -39.16
N LEU A 63 7.71 -7.01 -38.05
CA LEU A 63 7.41 -8.31 -37.44
C LEU A 63 6.00 -8.33 -36.84
N ARG A 64 5.21 -9.32 -37.22
CA ARG A 64 3.89 -9.58 -36.63
C ARG A 64 3.96 -10.82 -35.74
N LEU A 65 3.92 -10.60 -34.43
CA LEU A 65 3.85 -11.67 -33.46
C LEU A 65 2.42 -12.23 -33.34
N PRO A 66 2.25 -13.52 -33.02
CA PRO A 66 0.96 -14.06 -32.65
C PRO A 66 0.46 -13.43 -31.34
N ALA A 67 -0.85 -13.44 -31.11
CA ALA A 67 -1.43 -12.84 -29.89
C ALA A 67 -1.09 -13.63 -28.60
N GLN A 68 -0.74 -14.91 -28.74
CA GLN A 68 -0.33 -15.85 -27.69
C GLN A 68 0.57 -16.94 -28.28
N GLY A 69 1.30 -17.64 -27.42
CA GLY A 69 2.12 -18.79 -27.78
C GLY A 69 3.07 -19.18 -26.64
N TRP A 70 4.02 -20.06 -26.96
CA TRP A 70 5.17 -20.33 -26.10
C TRP A 70 6.13 -19.15 -26.11
N LYS A 71 6.46 -18.62 -24.93
CA LYS A 71 7.47 -17.57 -24.73
C LYS A 71 8.56 -18.08 -23.81
N ILE A 72 9.78 -17.63 -24.08
CA ILE A 72 10.97 -18.06 -23.36
C ILE A 72 11.34 -16.94 -22.38
N HIS A 73 11.56 -17.30 -21.12
CA HIS A 73 12.06 -16.40 -20.10
C HIS A 73 13.45 -16.84 -19.67
N VAL A 74 14.36 -15.89 -19.60
CA VAL A 74 15.70 -16.10 -19.05
C VAL A 74 15.77 -15.41 -17.69
N SER A 75 16.31 -16.10 -16.69
CA SER A 75 16.69 -15.52 -15.41
C SER A 75 18.19 -15.28 -15.33
N ALA A 76 18.62 -14.51 -14.33
CA ALA A 76 20.04 -14.29 -14.03
C ALA A 76 20.18 -13.88 -12.56
N ALA A 77 21.35 -14.14 -11.98
CA ALA A 77 21.76 -13.52 -10.74
C ALA A 77 22.41 -12.14 -11.01
N LEU A 78 22.60 -11.32 -9.97
CA LEU A 78 23.09 -9.95 -10.17
C LEU A 78 24.52 -9.90 -10.71
N ASP A 79 25.34 -10.91 -10.40
CA ASP A 79 26.73 -11.03 -10.80
C ASP A 79 26.92 -11.43 -12.27
N ASN A 80 25.99 -12.22 -12.85
CA ASN A 80 26.05 -12.63 -14.26
C ASN A 80 25.05 -11.92 -15.19
N ALA A 81 24.11 -11.13 -14.66
CA ALA A 81 23.06 -10.48 -15.45
C ALA A 81 23.56 -9.68 -16.66
N ALA A 82 24.68 -8.96 -16.54
CA ALA A 82 25.24 -8.20 -17.65
C ALA A 82 25.68 -9.13 -18.81
N SER A 83 26.45 -10.18 -18.50
CA SER A 83 26.91 -11.18 -19.49
C SER A 83 25.74 -11.90 -20.16
N VAL A 84 24.75 -12.35 -19.36
CA VAL A 84 23.56 -13.03 -19.87
C VAL A 84 22.76 -12.11 -20.82
N LEU A 85 22.57 -10.85 -20.46
CA LEU A 85 21.86 -9.90 -21.32
C LEU A 85 22.62 -9.62 -22.61
N ASP A 86 23.94 -9.42 -22.54
CA ASP A 86 24.77 -9.18 -23.72
C ASP A 86 24.64 -10.34 -24.72
N ARG A 87 24.75 -11.59 -24.26
CA ARG A 87 24.62 -12.80 -25.10
C ARG A 87 23.23 -12.95 -25.70
N VAL A 88 22.18 -12.83 -24.88
CA VAL A 88 20.79 -13.03 -25.34
C VAL A 88 20.35 -11.89 -26.27
N ALA A 89 20.70 -10.65 -25.95
CA ALA A 89 20.37 -9.50 -26.80
C ALA A 89 21.08 -9.62 -28.17
N ALA A 90 22.37 -9.96 -28.20
CA ALA A 90 23.10 -10.19 -29.45
C ALA A 90 22.44 -11.27 -30.30
N HIS A 91 22.11 -12.43 -29.71
CA HIS A 91 21.41 -13.51 -30.40
C HIS A 91 20.03 -13.06 -30.92
N CYS A 92 19.23 -12.36 -30.11
CA CYS A 92 17.93 -11.87 -30.55
C CYS A 92 18.03 -10.85 -31.69
N LEU A 93 19.02 -9.96 -31.65
CA LEU A 93 19.26 -8.97 -32.70
C LEU A 93 19.70 -9.63 -34.01
N GLU A 94 20.62 -10.60 -33.95
CA GLU A 94 21.12 -11.36 -35.10
C GLU A 94 19.99 -12.15 -35.79
N HIS A 95 19.16 -12.85 -35.00
CA HIS A 95 18.09 -13.71 -35.52
C HIS A 95 16.73 -13.01 -35.67
N ARG A 96 16.67 -11.68 -35.51
CA ARG A 96 15.44 -10.87 -35.60
C ARG A 96 14.30 -11.36 -34.70
N LEU A 97 14.62 -11.72 -33.46
CA LEU A 97 13.65 -12.15 -32.46
C LEU A 97 13.20 -10.95 -31.60
N ALA A 98 11.89 -10.74 -31.47
CA ALA A 98 11.38 -9.74 -30.54
C ALA A 98 11.68 -10.17 -29.09
N PHE A 99 12.14 -9.24 -28.27
CA PHE A 99 12.45 -9.52 -26.87
C PHE A 99 12.21 -8.29 -25.99
N LYS A 100 12.15 -8.52 -24.68
CA LYS A 100 12.18 -7.45 -23.68
C LYS A 100 13.06 -7.85 -22.51
N CYS A 101 13.62 -6.88 -21.82
CA CYS A 101 14.49 -7.09 -20.67
C CYS A 101 14.23 -6.08 -19.55
N ILE A 102 14.72 -6.39 -18.36
CA ILE A 102 14.87 -5.42 -17.28
C ILE A 102 16.17 -4.65 -17.52
N PRO A 103 16.13 -3.32 -17.65
CA PRO A 103 17.26 -2.59 -18.22
C PRO A 103 18.39 -2.32 -17.22
N ASN A 104 18.19 -2.48 -15.90
CA ASN A 104 19.22 -2.22 -14.88
C ASN A 104 19.17 -3.21 -13.69
N ALA A 105 20.29 -3.29 -12.97
CA ALA A 105 20.48 -4.21 -11.85
C ALA A 105 19.60 -3.93 -10.62
N GLY A 106 19.28 -2.65 -10.35
CA GLY A 106 18.40 -2.28 -9.23
C GLY A 106 16.98 -2.82 -9.42
N LEU A 107 16.43 -2.69 -10.63
CA LEU A 107 15.14 -3.26 -10.99
C LEU A 107 15.15 -4.80 -10.95
N LEU A 108 16.23 -5.43 -11.43
CA LEU A 108 16.37 -6.88 -11.35
C LEU A 108 16.39 -7.36 -9.90
N ALA A 109 17.15 -6.68 -9.02
CA ALA A 109 17.22 -6.99 -7.60
C ALA A 109 15.85 -6.87 -6.93
N LEU A 110 15.12 -5.79 -7.22
CA LEU A 110 13.78 -5.57 -6.67
C LEU A 110 12.78 -6.64 -7.10
N ARG A 111 12.81 -7.03 -8.38
CA ARG A 111 11.95 -8.09 -8.92
C ARG A 111 12.27 -9.47 -8.34
N ASN A 112 13.44 -9.62 -7.74
CA ASN A 112 13.87 -10.86 -7.09
C ASN A 112 14.00 -10.72 -5.56
N ALA A 113 13.50 -9.64 -4.96
CA ALA A 113 13.55 -9.42 -3.53
C ALA A 113 12.74 -10.49 -2.75
N LYS A 114 12.96 -10.63 -1.43
CA LYS A 114 12.28 -11.61 -0.56
C LYS A 114 10.76 -11.65 -0.74
N TYR A 115 10.11 -10.49 -0.87
CA TYR A 115 8.65 -10.38 -1.00
C TYR A 115 8.18 -9.92 -2.38
N ALA A 116 9.02 -10.07 -3.40
CA ALA A 116 8.60 -9.85 -4.79
C ALA A 116 7.50 -10.85 -5.21
N ASP A 117 6.71 -10.48 -6.22
CA ASP A 117 5.70 -11.35 -6.81
C ASP A 117 6.32 -12.69 -7.23
N ARG A 118 5.84 -13.79 -6.64
CA ARG A 118 6.41 -15.13 -6.84
C ARG A 118 6.25 -15.63 -8.27
N ALA A 119 5.26 -15.14 -9.01
CA ALA A 119 5.01 -15.56 -10.38
C ALA A 119 5.97 -14.90 -11.39
N GLY A 120 6.24 -13.60 -11.19
CA GLY A 120 7.10 -12.79 -12.03
C GLY A 120 8.56 -12.73 -11.59
N SER A 121 8.88 -13.18 -10.38
CA SER A 121 10.22 -13.15 -9.82
C SER A 121 11.23 -13.95 -10.65
N GLY A 122 12.45 -13.41 -10.74
CA GLY A 122 13.54 -13.97 -11.53
C GLY A 122 13.44 -13.73 -13.04
N LYS A 123 12.28 -13.31 -13.57
CA LYS A 123 12.15 -12.96 -15.00
C LYS A 123 12.97 -11.73 -15.33
N PHE A 124 14.06 -11.95 -16.07
CA PHE A 124 14.99 -10.93 -16.47
C PHE A 124 14.82 -10.55 -17.95
N ILE A 125 14.80 -11.55 -18.84
CA ILE A 125 14.58 -11.37 -20.28
C ILE A 125 13.40 -12.23 -20.71
N THR A 126 12.59 -11.73 -21.64
CA THR A 126 11.55 -12.52 -22.32
C THR A 126 11.79 -12.46 -23.82
N VAL A 127 11.92 -13.60 -24.46
CA VAL A 127 12.07 -13.75 -25.92
C VAL A 127 10.77 -14.30 -26.49
N TYR A 128 10.33 -13.74 -27.61
CA TYR A 128 9.07 -14.07 -28.28
C TYR A 128 9.35 -14.77 -29.61
N PRO A 129 9.27 -16.11 -29.65
CA PRO A 129 9.31 -16.85 -30.91
C PRO A 129 8.23 -16.35 -31.89
N PRO A 130 8.53 -16.23 -33.20
CA PRO A 130 7.58 -15.72 -34.19
C PRO A 130 6.43 -16.69 -34.49
N SER A 131 6.60 -17.99 -34.21
CA SER A 131 5.57 -19.02 -34.37
C SER A 131 5.79 -20.21 -33.42
N GLU A 132 4.81 -21.10 -33.33
CA GLU A 132 4.96 -22.34 -32.54
C GLU A 132 5.97 -23.31 -33.17
N GLU A 133 6.14 -23.27 -34.50
CA GLU A 133 7.14 -24.07 -35.23
C GLU A 133 8.57 -23.59 -34.98
N ALA A 134 8.78 -22.29 -34.81
CA ALA A 134 10.10 -21.72 -34.52
C ALA A 134 10.52 -21.88 -33.04
N PHE A 135 9.56 -22.08 -32.14
CA PHE A 135 9.83 -22.14 -30.69
C PHE A 135 10.86 -23.21 -30.28
N PRO A 136 10.83 -24.47 -30.78
CA PRO A 136 11.83 -25.50 -30.43
C PRO A 136 13.26 -25.10 -30.78
N GLU A 137 13.47 -24.49 -31.94
CA GLU A 137 14.80 -24.06 -32.40
C GLU A 137 15.32 -22.90 -31.54
N VAL A 138 14.49 -21.87 -31.32
CA VAL A 138 14.86 -20.72 -30.47
C VAL A 138 15.13 -21.15 -29.03
N CYS A 139 14.32 -22.05 -28.48
CA CYS A 139 14.51 -22.54 -27.10
C CYS A 139 15.83 -23.33 -26.99
N THR A 140 16.11 -24.22 -27.93
CA THR A 140 17.35 -25.02 -27.95
C THR A 140 18.59 -24.14 -28.10
N ALA A 141 18.56 -23.17 -29.01
CA ALA A 141 19.66 -22.23 -29.19
C ALA A 141 19.95 -21.43 -27.90
N LEU A 142 18.91 -21.00 -27.18
CA LEU A 142 19.09 -20.31 -25.90
C LEU A 142 19.59 -21.24 -24.78
N MET A 143 19.19 -22.52 -24.79
CA MET A 143 19.70 -23.52 -23.83
C MET A 143 21.20 -23.73 -24.00
N GLU A 144 21.66 -23.93 -25.23
CA GLU A 144 23.09 -24.07 -25.57
C GLU A 144 23.84 -22.77 -25.28
N LEU A 145 23.26 -21.62 -25.67
CA LEU A 145 23.84 -20.31 -25.45
C LEU A 145 24.03 -19.99 -23.96
N LEU A 146 23.24 -20.57 -23.05
CA LEU A 146 23.29 -20.23 -21.62
C LEU A 146 23.65 -21.43 -20.74
N GLU A 147 24.27 -22.45 -21.31
CA GLU A 147 24.78 -23.58 -20.54
C GLU A 147 25.85 -23.11 -19.53
N GLY A 148 25.74 -23.57 -18.28
CA GLY A 148 26.62 -23.21 -17.18
C GLY A 148 26.31 -21.88 -16.48
N GLU A 149 25.40 -21.05 -17.02
CA GLU A 149 24.95 -19.82 -16.35
C GLU A 149 23.99 -20.12 -15.19
N HIS A 150 23.99 -19.29 -14.15
CA HIS A 150 23.10 -19.43 -13.00
C HIS A 150 22.04 -18.32 -12.92
N GLY A 151 21.01 -18.60 -12.14
CA GLY A 151 19.90 -17.68 -11.92
C GLY A 151 18.77 -18.34 -11.11
N PRO A 152 17.86 -17.55 -10.55
CA PRO A 152 16.73 -18.09 -9.78
C PRO A 152 15.82 -18.91 -10.68
N TYR A 153 15.27 -20.00 -10.13
CA TYR A 153 14.22 -20.77 -10.80
C TYR A 153 12.97 -19.89 -11.00
N ILE A 154 12.32 -19.93 -12.17
CA ILE A 154 11.07 -19.21 -12.39
C ILE A 154 9.88 -20.14 -12.09
N LEU A 155 9.19 -19.90 -10.97
CA LEU A 155 8.15 -20.84 -10.47
C LEU A 155 6.98 -21.06 -11.44
N SER A 156 6.63 -20.04 -12.23
CA SER A 156 5.52 -20.08 -13.19
C SER A 156 5.87 -20.71 -14.53
N ASP A 157 7.13 -21.13 -14.71
CA ASP A 157 7.66 -21.59 -15.98
C ASP A 157 8.38 -22.95 -15.83
N LEU A 158 8.53 -23.67 -16.93
CA LEU A 158 9.30 -24.91 -17.00
C LEU A 158 10.76 -24.59 -17.34
N ARG A 159 11.71 -24.99 -16.51
CA ARG A 159 13.15 -24.90 -16.84
C ARG A 159 13.51 -25.88 -17.95
N CYS A 160 14.25 -25.41 -18.95
CA CYS A 160 14.73 -26.20 -20.07
C CYS A 160 16.28 -26.21 -20.05
N GLY A 161 16.87 -27.40 -20.09
CA GLY A 161 18.31 -27.60 -19.94
C GLY A 161 18.83 -27.31 -18.53
N ASN A 162 20.14 -27.10 -18.41
CA ASN A 162 20.82 -26.82 -17.13
C ASN A 162 21.00 -25.32 -16.84
N GLY A 163 20.86 -24.48 -17.86
CA GLY A 163 20.96 -23.02 -17.74
C GLY A 163 19.70 -22.35 -17.18
N PRO A 164 19.66 -21.01 -17.13
CA PRO A 164 18.55 -20.23 -16.60
C PRO A 164 17.44 -19.99 -17.65
N VAL A 165 17.22 -20.94 -18.57
CA VAL A 165 16.22 -20.87 -19.64
C VAL A 165 14.92 -21.53 -19.19
N HIS A 166 13.80 -20.81 -19.32
CA HIS A 166 12.50 -21.27 -18.90
C HIS A 166 11.43 -20.97 -19.96
N THR A 167 10.35 -21.74 -20.00
CA THR A 167 9.27 -21.53 -20.96
C THR A 167 7.87 -21.67 -20.35
N ARG A 168 6.92 -20.93 -20.92
CA ARG A 168 5.49 -21.09 -20.65
C ARG A 168 4.64 -20.69 -21.84
N TYR A 169 3.44 -21.23 -21.92
CA TYR A 169 2.40 -20.76 -22.83
C TYR A 169 1.70 -19.53 -22.23
N GLY A 170 1.39 -18.51 -23.03
CA GLY A 170 0.60 -17.37 -22.56
C GLY A 170 0.45 -16.23 -23.56
N ALA A 171 -0.18 -15.15 -23.12
CA ALA A 171 -0.41 -13.98 -23.97
C ALA A 171 0.90 -13.24 -24.31
N PHE A 172 1.00 -12.77 -25.56
CA PHE A 172 2.08 -11.91 -26.05
C PHE A 172 1.64 -10.45 -26.03
N ALA A 173 0.42 -10.18 -26.52
CA ALA A 173 -0.22 -8.87 -26.46
C ALA A 173 -1.10 -8.73 -25.21
N ALA A 174 -1.27 -7.50 -24.72
CA ALA A 174 -2.17 -7.20 -23.61
C ALA A 174 -3.62 -7.41 -24.07
N ARG A 175 -4.24 -8.48 -23.57
CA ARG A 175 -5.66 -8.79 -23.72
C ARG A 175 -6.21 -9.07 -22.33
N PHE A 176 -7.43 -8.64 -22.06
CA PHE A 176 -8.06 -8.79 -20.75
C PHE A 176 -9.43 -9.43 -20.89
N CYS A 177 -9.80 -10.23 -19.90
CA CYS A 177 -11.18 -10.69 -19.69
C CYS A 177 -11.53 -10.49 -18.21
N SER A 178 -12.80 -10.65 -17.85
CA SER A 178 -13.21 -10.60 -16.44
C SER A 178 -12.75 -11.86 -15.71
N GLY A 179 -12.02 -11.68 -14.61
CA GLY A 179 -11.62 -12.75 -13.71
C GLY A 179 -12.75 -13.21 -12.80
N PRO A 180 -12.55 -14.27 -11.99
CA PRO A 180 -13.56 -14.78 -11.06
C PRO A 180 -14.06 -13.75 -10.04
N ASP A 181 -13.25 -12.73 -9.73
CA ASP A 181 -13.57 -11.62 -8.81
C ASP A 181 -14.08 -10.36 -9.53
N GLY A 182 -14.37 -10.46 -10.84
CA GLY A 182 -14.84 -9.37 -11.69
C GLY A 182 -13.76 -8.35 -12.10
N ARG A 183 -12.49 -8.53 -11.70
CA ARG A 183 -11.40 -7.66 -12.14
C ARG A 183 -10.94 -8.03 -13.56
N PRO A 184 -10.50 -7.06 -14.38
CA PRO A 184 -9.83 -7.38 -15.63
C PRO A 184 -8.53 -8.15 -15.35
N VAL A 185 -8.43 -9.38 -15.85
CA VAL A 185 -7.23 -10.22 -15.77
C VAL A 185 -6.67 -10.47 -17.16
N PRO A 186 -5.34 -10.60 -17.30
CA PRO A 186 -4.75 -10.96 -18.59
C PRO A 186 -5.37 -12.25 -19.15
N ALA A 187 -5.52 -12.33 -20.48
CA ALA A 187 -6.27 -13.40 -21.13
C ALA A 187 -5.55 -14.00 -22.34
N VAL A 188 -5.78 -15.31 -22.55
CA VAL A 188 -5.50 -16.04 -23.79
C VAL A 188 -6.82 -16.45 -24.46
N ALA A 189 -6.81 -16.74 -25.75
CA ALA A 189 -7.95 -17.26 -26.47
C ALA A 189 -7.94 -18.80 -26.43
N ASP A 190 -9.09 -19.40 -26.16
CA ASP A 190 -9.33 -20.83 -26.39
C ASP A 190 -9.50 -21.12 -27.91
N PRO A 191 -9.58 -22.40 -28.34
CA PRO A 191 -9.74 -22.74 -29.76
C PRO A 191 -11.01 -22.19 -30.43
N ARG A 192 -11.97 -21.66 -29.66
CA ARG A 192 -13.19 -20.99 -30.16
C ARG A 192 -13.04 -19.47 -30.21
N GLY A 193 -11.87 -18.93 -29.92
CA GLY A 193 -11.60 -17.48 -29.90
C GLY A 193 -12.07 -16.76 -28.64
N ARG A 194 -12.61 -17.48 -27.64
CA ARG A 194 -13.08 -16.85 -26.39
C ARG A 194 -11.90 -16.55 -25.49
N LEU A 195 -11.86 -15.31 -24.98
CA LEU A 195 -10.85 -14.90 -24.00
C LEU A 195 -11.12 -15.56 -22.64
N VAL A 196 -10.11 -16.24 -22.13
CA VAL A 196 -10.10 -16.89 -20.82
C VAL A 196 -8.86 -16.45 -20.04
N PRO A 197 -8.90 -16.45 -18.70
CA PRO A 197 -7.76 -16.01 -17.89
C PRO A 197 -6.45 -16.73 -18.24
N ASP A 198 -5.39 -15.97 -18.49
CA ASP A 198 -3.99 -16.44 -18.55
C ASP A 198 -3.52 -16.67 -17.12
N ASP A 199 -3.59 -17.92 -16.63
CA ASP A 199 -3.18 -18.25 -15.26
C ASP A 199 -1.69 -17.97 -15.06
N ARG A 200 -1.39 -16.97 -14.23
CA ARG A 200 -0.03 -16.55 -13.89
C ARG A 200 0.34 -16.92 -12.45
N GLY A 201 -0.25 -17.97 -11.88
CA GLY A 201 0.15 -18.44 -10.54
C GLY A 201 1.62 -18.87 -10.46
N PRO A 202 2.18 -19.03 -9.25
CA PRO A 202 3.57 -19.44 -9.02
C PRO A 202 3.75 -20.97 -9.22
N ALA A 203 3.21 -21.49 -10.32
CA ALA A 203 3.32 -22.88 -10.72
C ALA A 203 3.24 -22.98 -12.25
N PHE A 204 4.07 -23.86 -12.84
CA PHE A 204 3.98 -24.18 -14.26
C PHE A 204 2.63 -24.84 -14.58
N ARG A 205 1.90 -24.25 -15.54
CA ARG A 205 0.62 -24.76 -16.05
C ARG A 205 0.58 -24.63 -17.56
N VAL A 206 0.02 -25.64 -18.21
CA VAL A 206 -0.27 -25.63 -19.64
C VAL A 206 -1.79 -25.63 -19.80
N PRO A 207 -2.37 -24.74 -20.61
CA PRO A 207 -3.80 -24.78 -20.88
C PRO A 207 -4.21 -26.15 -21.42
N SER A 208 -5.38 -26.66 -21.02
CA SER A 208 -5.80 -28.04 -21.34
C SER A 208 -5.95 -28.34 -22.83
N TRP A 209 -6.06 -27.29 -23.68
CA TRP A 209 -6.14 -27.40 -25.13
C TRP A 209 -4.78 -27.23 -25.84
N VAL A 210 -3.69 -27.03 -25.09
CA VAL A 210 -2.34 -26.88 -25.63
C VAL A 210 -1.56 -28.17 -25.37
N THR A 211 -1.02 -28.76 -26.44
CA THR A 211 -0.11 -29.91 -26.33
C THR A 211 1.33 -29.40 -26.24
N PRO A 212 2.10 -29.73 -25.18
CA PRO A 212 3.52 -29.38 -25.11
C PRO A 212 4.31 -30.01 -26.26
N PRO A 213 5.22 -29.27 -26.93
CA PRO A 213 6.13 -29.84 -27.91
C PRO A 213 6.97 -30.98 -27.31
N GLY A 214 7.26 -32.01 -28.11
CA GLY A 214 7.91 -33.25 -27.63
C GLY A 214 9.25 -33.03 -26.92
N PHE A 215 10.04 -32.03 -27.34
CA PHE A 215 11.33 -31.70 -26.70
C PHE A 215 11.18 -31.21 -25.25
N LEU A 216 9.99 -30.77 -24.82
CA LEU A 216 9.72 -30.37 -23.43
C LEU A 216 9.45 -31.56 -22.51
N MET A 217 9.11 -32.74 -23.05
CA MET A 217 8.70 -33.89 -22.23
C MET A 217 9.75 -34.33 -21.21
N PRO A 218 11.05 -34.47 -21.55
CA PRO A 218 12.07 -34.82 -20.57
C PRO A 218 12.17 -33.82 -19.41
N HIS A 219 11.95 -32.53 -19.69
CA HIS A 219 11.98 -31.48 -18.67
C HIS A 219 10.75 -31.51 -17.77
N ILE A 220 9.57 -31.83 -18.32
CA ILE A 220 8.32 -32.01 -17.56
C ILE A 220 8.46 -33.20 -16.60
N GLU A 221 8.99 -34.32 -17.10
CA GLU A 221 9.23 -35.53 -16.32
C GLU A 221 10.26 -35.30 -15.20
N ALA A 222 11.38 -34.63 -15.51
CA ALA A 222 12.39 -34.27 -14.53
C ALA A 222 11.81 -33.39 -13.41
N ARG A 223 10.97 -32.41 -13.75
CA ARG A 223 10.26 -31.58 -12.76
C ARG A 223 9.31 -32.41 -11.89
N ALA A 224 8.60 -33.37 -12.47
CA ALA A 224 7.64 -34.21 -11.73
C ALA A 224 8.32 -35.21 -10.77
N ALA A 225 9.59 -35.58 -11.03
CA ALA A 225 10.35 -36.50 -10.20
C ALA A 225 10.88 -35.87 -8.89
N VAL A 226 10.93 -34.53 -8.80
CA VAL A 226 11.39 -33.81 -7.60
C VAL A 226 10.28 -33.79 -6.54
N GLY A 227 10.56 -34.36 -5.37
CA GLY A 227 9.64 -34.32 -4.23
C GLY A 227 10.32 -34.75 -2.93
N LEU A 228 9.60 -34.66 -1.83
CA LEU A 228 10.08 -35.08 -0.49
C LEU A 228 10.05 -36.61 -0.29
N ALA A 229 9.86 -37.39 -1.35
CA ALA A 229 9.79 -38.85 -1.25
C ALA A 229 11.13 -39.41 -0.75
N GLY A 230 11.08 -40.26 0.28
CA GLY A 230 12.28 -40.83 0.90
C GLY A 230 12.89 -39.97 2.01
N LEU A 231 12.40 -38.76 2.23
CA LEU A 231 12.78 -37.98 3.40
C LEU A 231 11.90 -38.31 4.61
N PRO A 232 12.45 -38.29 5.84
CA PRO A 232 11.73 -38.62 7.06
C PRO A 232 10.89 -37.45 7.60
N TYR A 233 10.29 -36.67 6.70
CA TYR A 233 9.50 -35.49 7.02
C TYR A 233 8.18 -35.49 6.25
N ALA A 234 7.07 -35.39 6.98
CA ALA A 234 5.74 -35.21 6.41
C ALA A 234 5.30 -33.76 6.59
N VAL A 235 5.05 -33.04 5.48
CA VAL A 235 4.52 -31.67 5.53
C VAL A 235 3.03 -31.71 5.86
N GLU A 236 2.62 -31.03 6.93
CA GLU A 236 1.23 -30.94 7.37
C GLU A 236 0.51 -29.75 6.76
N LYS A 237 1.18 -28.58 6.74
CA LYS A 237 0.67 -27.35 6.11
C LYS A 237 1.76 -26.33 5.86
N ALA A 238 1.57 -25.48 4.86
CA ALA A 238 2.37 -24.27 4.69
C ALA A 238 1.96 -23.22 5.73
N LEU A 239 2.95 -22.62 6.41
CA LEU A 239 2.78 -21.52 7.35
C LEU A 239 2.95 -20.16 6.66
N HIS A 240 3.94 -20.05 5.78
CA HIS A 240 4.27 -18.82 5.06
C HIS A 240 4.95 -19.11 3.73
N PHE A 241 4.79 -18.21 2.76
CA PHE A 241 5.52 -18.24 1.50
C PHE A 241 6.15 -16.88 1.21
N SER A 242 7.38 -16.91 0.73
CA SER A 242 8.09 -15.77 0.17
C SER A 242 8.62 -16.12 -1.23
N ASN A 243 9.25 -15.17 -1.92
CA ASN A 243 10.03 -15.48 -3.12
C ASN A 243 11.26 -16.34 -2.77
N GLY A 244 11.85 -16.17 -1.58
CA GLY A 244 13.00 -16.95 -1.14
C GLY A 244 12.69 -18.42 -0.82
N GLY A 245 11.43 -18.81 -0.68
CA GLY A 245 11.01 -20.16 -0.28
C GLY A 245 9.82 -20.17 0.67
N GLY A 246 9.40 -21.35 1.10
CA GLY A 246 8.31 -21.56 2.06
C GLY A 246 8.76 -21.89 3.48
N VAL A 247 7.84 -21.69 4.44
CA VAL A 247 7.96 -22.18 5.81
C VAL A 247 6.80 -23.13 6.04
N TYR A 248 7.08 -24.35 6.48
CA TYR A 248 6.11 -25.43 6.59
C TYR A 248 6.07 -25.97 8.01
N LEU A 249 4.87 -26.27 8.52
CA LEU A 249 4.71 -27.16 9.66
C LEU A 249 4.78 -28.58 9.13
N GLY A 250 5.63 -29.39 9.73
CA GLY A 250 5.77 -30.80 9.40
C GLY A 250 5.90 -31.66 10.64
N ARG A 251 6.07 -32.95 10.39
CA ARG A 251 6.31 -33.98 11.39
C ARG A 251 7.53 -34.78 11.01
N ASP A 252 8.45 -34.95 11.96
CA ASP A 252 9.53 -35.92 11.81
C ASP A 252 8.93 -37.32 11.94
N THR A 253 9.04 -38.13 10.89
CA THR A 253 8.42 -39.48 10.86
C THR A 253 9.19 -40.51 11.69
N ARG A 254 10.42 -40.19 12.13
CA ARG A 254 11.24 -41.04 12.99
C ARG A 254 10.80 -40.92 14.45
N THR A 255 10.50 -39.70 14.90
CA THR A 255 10.18 -39.38 16.31
C THR A 255 8.69 -39.10 16.55
N GLY A 256 7.95 -38.72 15.51
CA GLY A 256 6.58 -38.25 15.62
C GLY A 256 6.44 -36.79 16.07
N GLU A 257 7.53 -36.09 16.36
CA GLU A 257 7.53 -34.70 16.83
C GLU A 257 7.16 -33.71 15.70
N GLN A 258 6.51 -32.61 16.08
CA GLN A 258 6.28 -31.50 15.15
C GLN A 258 7.55 -30.67 14.98
N VAL A 259 7.79 -30.27 13.73
CA VAL A 259 8.96 -29.50 13.32
C VAL A 259 8.54 -28.40 12.35
N VAL A 260 9.39 -27.38 12.22
CA VAL A 260 9.24 -26.33 11.19
C VAL A 260 10.31 -26.55 10.13
N LEU A 261 9.91 -26.67 8.87
CA LEU A 261 10.83 -26.76 7.73
C LEU A 261 10.87 -25.40 7.04
N LYS A 262 12.04 -24.77 7.03
CA LYS A 262 12.31 -23.54 6.26
C LYS A 262 13.03 -23.91 4.96
N GLU A 263 12.41 -23.59 3.84
CA GLU A 263 12.96 -23.76 2.50
C GLU A 263 13.65 -22.48 2.03
N ALA A 264 14.83 -22.63 1.44
CA ALA A 264 15.57 -21.58 0.75
C ALA A 264 15.86 -21.97 -0.70
N ARG A 265 15.50 -21.07 -1.61
CA ARG A 265 15.67 -21.20 -3.05
C ARG A 265 16.95 -20.49 -3.49
N PRO A 266 17.89 -21.16 -4.17
CA PRO A 266 19.10 -20.53 -4.67
C PRO A 266 18.80 -19.33 -5.56
N TYR A 267 19.63 -18.29 -5.43
CA TYR A 267 19.60 -17.04 -6.18
C TYR A 267 18.29 -16.25 -6.06
N ALA A 268 17.34 -16.64 -5.21
CA ALA A 268 16.04 -16.01 -5.08
C ALA A 268 15.86 -15.35 -3.71
N GLY A 269 14.97 -14.36 -3.64
CA GLY A 269 14.62 -13.70 -2.38
C GLY A 269 15.76 -12.85 -1.84
N LEU A 270 16.29 -11.96 -2.67
CA LEU A 270 17.42 -11.10 -2.33
C LEU A 270 17.07 -10.14 -1.19
N ALA A 271 18.00 -10.00 -0.24
CA ALA A 271 18.00 -8.95 0.77
C ALA A 271 18.78 -7.71 0.29
N ALA A 272 18.78 -6.64 1.09
CA ALA A 272 19.41 -5.37 0.70
C ALA A 272 20.94 -5.45 0.52
N ASP A 273 21.60 -6.44 1.13
CA ASP A 273 23.02 -6.74 0.98
C ASP A 273 23.32 -7.67 -0.23
N GLY A 274 22.30 -8.02 -1.01
CA GLY A 274 22.43 -8.94 -2.14
C GLY A 274 22.42 -10.42 -1.77
N ALA A 275 22.29 -10.77 -0.48
CA ALA A 275 22.23 -12.16 -0.06
C ALA A 275 20.91 -12.81 -0.51
N ASP A 276 21.00 -13.99 -1.14
CA ASP A 276 19.84 -14.79 -1.50
C ASP A 276 19.27 -15.55 -0.29
N ALA A 277 18.23 -16.35 -0.53
CA ALA A 277 17.60 -17.14 0.53
C ALA A 277 18.53 -18.18 1.14
N VAL A 278 19.44 -18.78 0.37
CA VAL A 278 20.34 -19.83 0.88
C VAL A 278 21.38 -19.22 1.81
N ALA A 279 22.00 -18.11 1.40
CA ALA A 279 22.94 -17.38 2.25
C ALA A 279 22.28 -16.90 3.55
N ARG A 280 21.01 -16.49 3.50
CA ARG A 280 20.24 -16.10 4.70
C ARG A 280 19.87 -17.28 5.59
N LEU A 281 19.52 -18.44 5.01
CA LEU A 281 19.23 -19.66 5.76
C LEU A 281 20.47 -20.16 6.51
N GLU A 282 21.65 -20.09 5.88
CA GLU A 282 22.90 -20.51 6.52
C GLU A 282 23.32 -19.55 7.65
N ARG A 283 23.06 -18.24 7.51
CA ARG A 283 23.23 -17.27 8.62
C ARG A 283 22.35 -17.62 9.80
N GLU A 284 21.08 -17.92 9.54
CA GLU A 284 20.13 -18.34 10.59
C GLU A 284 20.60 -19.61 11.29
N ARG A 285 20.98 -20.63 10.53
CA ARG A 285 21.53 -21.88 11.08
C ARG A 285 22.74 -21.60 11.97
N THR A 286 23.73 -20.88 11.47
CA THR A 286 24.97 -20.56 12.21
C THR A 286 24.66 -19.82 13.51
N ALA A 287 23.75 -18.83 13.45
CA ALA A 287 23.33 -18.09 14.63
C ALA A 287 22.63 -18.99 15.66
N LEU A 288 21.68 -19.83 15.23
CA LEU A 288 20.94 -20.74 16.13
C LEU A 288 21.86 -21.81 16.75
N GLU A 289 22.81 -22.36 15.99
CA GLU A 289 23.81 -23.30 16.53
C GLU A 289 24.68 -22.63 17.61
N GLN A 290 25.08 -21.37 17.45
CA GLN A 290 25.81 -20.61 18.46
C GLN A 290 24.96 -20.24 19.69
N LEU A 291 23.65 -20.09 19.48
CA LEU A 291 22.67 -19.76 20.52
C LEU A 291 22.09 -21.00 21.22
N ALA A 292 22.51 -22.20 20.83
CA ALA A 292 22.04 -23.45 21.42
C ALA A 292 22.09 -23.44 22.96
N GLY A 293 21.04 -24.02 23.57
CA GLY A 293 20.83 -24.07 25.01
C GLY A 293 20.23 -22.80 25.63
N LEU A 294 19.83 -21.81 24.84
CA LEU A 294 18.97 -20.72 25.30
C LEU A 294 17.49 -21.09 25.09
N ASP A 295 16.69 -21.08 26.16
CA ASP A 295 15.24 -21.39 26.08
C ASP A 295 14.42 -20.38 25.26
N CYS A 296 15.04 -19.25 24.89
CA CYS A 296 14.40 -18.16 24.15
C CYS A 296 14.65 -18.19 22.64
N VAL A 297 15.23 -19.26 22.09
CA VAL A 297 15.43 -19.47 20.64
C VAL A 297 15.07 -20.92 20.26
N PRO A 298 14.69 -21.20 19.00
CA PRO A 298 14.43 -22.57 18.55
C PRO A 298 15.72 -23.38 18.34
N ASP A 299 15.66 -24.69 18.62
CA ASP A 299 16.75 -25.62 18.27
C ASP A 299 16.79 -25.92 16.77
N VAL A 300 18.00 -26.07 16.22
CA VAL A 300 18.24 -26.70 14.90
C VAL A 300 18.13 -28.22 15.05
N ARG A 301 17.36 -28.87 14.17
CA ARG A 301 17.08 -30.32 14.21
C ARG A 301 17.73 -31.08 13.06
N ASP A 302 17.72 -30.54 11.85
CA ASP A 302 18.27 -31.20 10.66
C ASP A 302 18.50 -30.18 9.52
N VAL A 303 19.31 -30.54 8.52
CA VAL A 303 19.55 -29.76 7.29
C VAL A 303 19.66 -30.72 6.10
N PHE A 304 18.96 -30.43 5.00
CA PHE A 304 19.01 -31.25 3.79
C PHE A 304 18.70 -30.46 2.52
N GLU A 305 18.92 -31.06 1.35
CA GLU A 305 18.68 -30.46 0.04
C GLU A 305 17.73 -31.34 -0.80
N VAL A 306 16.79 -30.70 -1.53
CA VAL A 306 15.89 -31.36 -2.50
C VAL A 306 15.66 -30.44 -3.69
N GLY A 307 15.96 -30.92 -4.89
CA GLY A 307 15.71 -30.16 -6.13
C GLY A 307 16.39 -28.79 -6.13
N ASP A 308 17.66 -28.76 -5.73
CA ASP A 308 18.50 -27.57 -5.50
C ASP A 308 18.04 -26.65 -4.37
N HIS A 309 16.92 -26.93 -3.69
CA HIS A 309 16.45 -26.11 -2.58
C HIS A 309 17.02 -26.62 -1.25
N HIS A 310 17.44 -25.70 -0.40
CA HIS A 310 17.98 -26.01 0.92
C HIS A 310 16.87 -25.97 1.97
N PHE A 311 16.90 -26.89 2.92
CA PHE A 311 15.93 -26.96 4.01
C PHE A 311 16.65 -26.93 5.35
N LEU A 312 16.18 -26.07 6.25
CA LEU A 312 16.55 -26.03 7.67
C LEU A 312 15.35 -26.49 8.49
N VAL A 313 15.54 -27.57 9.25
CA VAL A 313 14.52 -28.12 10.15
C VAL A 313 14.75 -27.57 11.54
N LEU A 314 13.75 -26.88 12.08
CA LEU A 314 13.76 -26.26 13.40
C LEU A 314 12.73 -26.91 14.32
N GLN A 315 12.96 -26.77 15.62
CA GLN A 315 11.97 -27.06 16.64
C GLN A 315 10.66 -26.29 16.38
N HIS A 316 9.51 -26.97 16.51
CA HIS A 316 8.23 -26.30 16.54
C HIS A 316 8.00 -25.62 17.90
N ILE A 317 7.72 -24.32 17.89
CA ILE A 317 7.42 -23.54 19.09
C ILE A 317 5.91 -23.37 19.22
N PRO A 318 5.28 -23.86 20.32
CA PRO A 318 3.86 -23.66 20.55
C PRO A 318 3.54 -22.18 20.84
N GLY A 319 2.30 -21.78 20.59
CA GLY A 319 1.81 -20.44 20.87
C GLY A 319 1.44 -19.64 19.63
N THR A 320 1.38 -18.32 19.79
CA THR A 320 1.09 -17.39 18.69
C THR A 320 2.02 -16.19 18.72
N THR A 321 2.26 -15.57 17.56
CA THR A 321 3.12 -14.38 17.48
C THR A 321 2.59 -13.27 18.39
N LEU A 322 3.49 -12.49 19.00
CA LEU A 322 3.14 -11.35 19.84
C LEU A 322 2.22 -10.35 19.14
N ASN A 323 2.41 -10.09 17.84
CA ASN A 323 1.50 -9.23 17.08
C ASN A 323 0.04 -9.71 17.11
N THR A 324 -0.19 -11.03 17.10
CA THR A 324 -1.52 -11.63 17.17
C THR A 324 -2.10 -11.56 18.58
N VAL A 325 -1.29 -11.84 19.61
CA VAL A 325 -1.70 -11.70 21.02
C VAL A 325 -2.06 -10.25 21.33
N PHE A 326 -1.22 -9.29 20.92
CA PHE A 326 -1.47 -7.87 21.07
C PHE A 326 -2.79 -7.46 20.42
N ALA A 327 -3.00 -7.78 19.14
CA ALA A 327 -4.22 -7.40 18.43
C ALA A 327 -5.51 -7.94 19.11
N ARG A 328 -5.45 -9.15 19.68
CA ARG A 328 -6.57 -9.76 20.41
C ARG A 328 -6.83 -9.09 21.76
N ARG A 329 -5.79 -8.63 22.46
CA ARG A 329 -5.88 -8.02 23.80
C ARG A 329 -6.05 -6.49 23.77
N PHE A 330 -5.84 -5.86 22.62
CA PHE A 330 -5.67 -4.41 22.53
C PHE A 330 -6.88 -3.63 23.05
N PRO A 331 -6.77 -2.89 24.18
CA PRO A 331 -7.94 -2.34 24.87
C PRO A 331 -8.60 -1.19 24.11
N LEU A 332 -7.85 -0.41 23.34
CA LEU A 332 -8.38 0.75 22.60
C LEU A 332 -9.15 0.36 21.33
N ALA A 333 -9.28 -0.94 21.03
CA ALA A 333 -10.26 -1.41 20.05
C ALA A 333 -11.71 -1.14 20.50
N ARG A 334 -11.93 -0.98 21.81
CA ARG A 334 -13.23 -0.62 22.40
C ARG A 334 -13.43 0.89 22.40
N GLN A 335 -14.69 1.34 22.37
CA GLN A 335 -15.04 2.77 22.44
C GLN A 335 -14.68 3.38 23.80
N HIS A 336 -14.93 2.65 24.90
CA HIS A 336 -14.72 3.09 26.28
C HIS A 336 -14.07 1.94 27.09
N PRO A 337 -12.75 1.72 26.95
CA PRO A 337 -12.06 0.72 27.76
C PRO A 337 -12.15 1.09 29.25
N SER A 338 -12.38 0.09 30.11
CA SER A 338 -12.42 0.33 31.56
C SER A 338 -11.01 0.59 32.11
N PRO A 339 -10.87 1.33 33.21
CA PRO A 339 -9.58 1.53 33.87
C PRO A 339 -8.86 0.22 34.23
N GLU A 340 -9.62 -0.81 34.62
CA GLU A 340 -9.10 -2.13 34.98
C GLU A 340 -8.47 -2.82 33.76
N LEU A 341 -9.16 -2.81 32.62
CA LEU A 341 -8.64 -3.37 31.37
C LEU A 341 -7.35 -2.66 30.92
N LEU A 342 -7.29 -1.34 31.07
CA LEU A 342 -6.09 -0.56 30.75
C LEU A 342 -4.93 -0.93 31.68
N ALA A 343 -5.19 -1.09 32.98
CA ALA A 343 -4.20 -1.51 33.96
C ALA A 343 -3.69 -2.94 33.71
N GLU A 344 -4.59 -3.89 33.40
CA GLU A 344 -4.24 -5.26 33.01
C GLU A 344 -3.36 -5.30 31.76
N HIS A 345 -3.67 -4.48 30.75
CA HIS A 345 -2.85 -4.37 29.55
C HIS A 345 -1.47 -3.79 29.86
N VAL A 346 -1.38 -2.77 30.71
CA VAL A 346 -0.09 -2.21 31.16
C VAL A 346 0.74 -3.27 31.85
N ALA A 347 0.19 -4.01 32.82
CA ALA A 347 0.91 -5.06 33.53
C ALA A 347 1.45 -6.14 32.57
N TRP A 348 0.60 -6.61 31.64
CA TRP A 348 0.99 -7.56 30.60
C TRP A 348 2.10 -7.02 29.68
N ALA A 349 1.99 -5.77 29.23
CA ALA A 349 2.97 -5.16 28.34
C ALA A 349 4.33 -4.98 29.02
N GLU A 350 4.35 -4.60 30.30
CA GLU A 350 5.58 -4.47 31.10
C GLU A 350 6.27 -5.82 31.29
N GLU A 351 5.52 -6.86 31.68
CA GLU A 351 6.06 -8.20 31.87
C GLU A 351 6.66 -8.75 30.57
N LEU A 352 5.89 -8.69 29.49
CA LEU A 352 6.30 -9.18 28.18
C LEU A 352 7.51 -8.40 27.63
N TYR A 353 7.52 -7.07 27.75
CA TYR A 353 8.69 -6.26 27.37
C TYR A 353 9.94 -6.72 28.13
N GLY A 354 9.83 -6.94 29.44
CA GLY A 354 10.94 -7.43 30.26
C GLY A 354 11.43 -8.83 29.86
N GLN A 355 10.53 -9.73 29.43
CA GLN A 355 10.93 -11.03 28.89
C GLN A 355 11.73 -10.89 27.59
N VAL A 356 11.27 -10.04 26.66
CA VAL A 356 11.98 -9.80 25.40
C VAL A 356 13.33 -9.13 25.63
N GLU A 357 13.41 -8.14 26.53
CA GLU A 357 14.67 -7.48 26.88
C GLU A 357 15.72 -8.46 27.43
N ARG A 358 15.31 -9.37 28.33
CA ARG A 358 16.19 -10.43 28.84
C ARG A 358 16.64 -11.41 27.75
N ALA A 359 15.74 -11.80 26.85
CA ALA A 359 16.08 -12.68 25.73
C ALA A 359 17.11 -12.03 24.79
N VAL A 360 16.92 -10.74 24.44
CA VAL A 360 17.87 -9.98 23.63
C VAL A 360 19.24 -9.89 24.32
N ALA A 361 19.26 -9.61 25.63
CA ALA A 361 20.50 -9.58 26.39
C ALA A 361 21.23 -10.93 26.40
N ALA A 362 20.50 -12.04 26.52
CA ALA A 362 21.07 -13.39 26.47
C ALA A 362 21.68 -13.72 25.09
N VAL A 363 21.00 -13.31 24.00
CA VAL A 363 21.53 -13.44 22.63
C VAL A 363 22.79 -12.60 22.44
N HIS A 364 22.79 -11.35 22.90
CA HIS A 364 23.96 -10.46 22.83
C HIS A 364 25.15 -11.00 23.63
N ALA A 365 24.90 -11.62 24.79
CA ALA A 365 25.95 -12.24 25.61
C ALA A 365 26.64 -13.42 24.90
N ARG A 366 25.98 -14.06 23.92
CA ARG A 366 26.57 -15.06 23.03
C ARG A 366 27.27 -14.45 21.80
N GLY A 367 27.34 -13.13 21.70
CA GLY A 367 28.04 -12.42 20.60
C GLY A 367 27.24 -12.30 19.31
N ILE A 368 25.92 -12.50 19.34
CA ILE A 368 25.04 -12.39 18.17
C ILE A 368 24.16 -11.14 18.27
N VAL A 369 23.91 -10.49 17.13
CA VAL A 369 22.93 -9.42 16.95
C VAL A 369 21.77 -9.98 16.14
N ILE A 370 20.53 -9.73 16.57
CA ILE A 370 19.32 -10.27 15.93
C ILE A 370 19.03 -9.53 14.61
N SER A 371 19.13 -8.20 14.65
CA SER A 371 18.94 -7.26 13.52
C SER A 371 17.53 -7.20 12.89
N ASP A 372 16.59 -8.08 13.24
CA ASP A 372 15.18 -8.02 12.79
C ASP A 372 14.18 -8.28 13.92
N LEU A 373 14.40 -7.65 15.07
CA LEU A 373 13.50 -7.75 16.22
C LEU A 373 12.21 -6.94 15.99
N HIS A 374 11.07 -7.62 15.98
CA HIS A 374 9.74 -7.01 15.92
C HIS A 374 8.64 -7.96 16.42
N MET A 375 7.42 -7.45 16.61
CA MET A 375 6.30 -8.21 17.21
C MET A 375 5.91 -9.51 16.47
N SER A 376 6.16 -9.63 15.17
CA SER A 376 5.92 -10.88 14.44
C SER A 376 7.01 -11.94 14.59
N ASN A 377 8.20 -11.57 15.09
CA ASN A 377 9.36 -12.46 15.32
C ASN A 377 9.50 -12.83 16.81
N VAL A 378 8.45 -12.63 17.60
CA VAL A 378 8.36 -13.07 19.00
C VAL A 378 7.17 -14.00 19.10
N MET A 379 7.40 -15.28 19.41
CA MET A 379 6.36 -16.24 19.76
C MET A 379 6.00 -16.07 21.23
N VAL A 380 4.70 -16.11 21.55
CA VAL A 380 4.18 -16.06 22.91
C VAL A 380 3.46 -17.37 23.19
N ASP A 381 3.98 -18.12 24.14
CA ASP A 381 3.38 -19.31 24.71
C ASP A 381 2.63 -18.88 25.98
N GLU A 382 1.34 -18.56 25.82
CA GLU A 382 0.50 -18.04 26.92
C GLU A 382 0.27 -19.08 28.02
N GLU A 383 0.35 -20.37 27.70
CA GLU A 383 0.18 -21.47 28.66
C GLU A 383 1.44 -21.62 29.54
N ALA A 384 2.62 -21.62 28.92
CA ALA A 384 3.88 -21.70 29.66
C ALA A 384 4.36 -20.34 30.20
N GLY A 385 3.71 -19.23 29.84
CA GLY A 385 4.06 -17.87 30.29
C GLY A 385 5.43 -17.38 29.78
N ARG A 386 5.88 -17.84 28.61
CA ARG A 386 7.21 -17.54 28.06
C ARG A 386 7.16 -17.00 26.63
N ILE A 387 8.27 -16.40 26.20
CA ILE A 387 8.50 -15.98 24.81
C ILE A 387 9.68 -16.71 24.17
N VAL A 388 9.64 -16.86 22.85
CA VAL A 388 10.75 -17.35 22.02
C VAL A 388 10.95 -16.40 20.85
N LEU A 389 12.20 -15.99 20.62
CA LEU A 389 12.61 -15.19 19.48
C LEU A 389 12.73 -16.08 18.25
N LEU A 390 12.17 -15.63 17.13
CA LEU A 390 12.15 -16.35 15.87
C LEU A 390 12.93 -15.58 14.81
N ASP A 391 13.25 -16.29 13.73
CA ASP A 391 13.77 -15.74 12.47
C ASP A 391 15.12 -15.02 12.59
N PHE A 392 16.21 -15.80 12.64
CA PHE A 392 17.58 -15.29 12.74
C PHE A 392 18.25 -15.09 11.38
N GLU A 393 17.50 -14.98 10.29
CA GLU A 393 18.04 -14.82 8.93
C GLU A 393 18.82 -13.51 8.72
N ALA A 394 18.54 -12.49 9.53
CA ALA A 394 19.24 -11.20 9.55
C ALA A 394 20.38 -11.15 10.57
N ALA A 395 20.59 -12.22 11.34
CA ALA A 395 21.53 -12.22 12.44
C ALA A 395 22.98 -12.10 11.95
N SER A 396 23.82 -11.50 12.79
CA SER A 396 25.25 -11.38 12.51
C SER A 396 26.09 -11.36 13.79
N PRO A 397 27.38 -11.71 13.70
CA PRO A 397 28.30 -11.56 14.83
C PRO A 397 28.41 -10.09 15.26
N ALA A 398 28.27 -9.82 16.56
CA ALA A 398 28.28 -8.47 17.13
C ALA A 398 29.58 -7.71 16.84
N ALA A 399 30.70 -8.43 16.75
CA ALA A 399 32.01 -7.88 16.44
C ALA A 399 32.07 -7.19 15.06
N GLU A 400 31.24 -7.60 14.11
CA GLU A 400 31.27 -7.06 12.75
C GLU A 400 30.59 -5.69 12.62
N ARG A 401 29.78 -5.29 13.61
CA ARG A 401 29.04 -4.00 13.63
C ARG A 401 28.36 -3.68 12.30
N ARG A 402 27.69 -4.69 11.71
CA ARG A 402 26.94 -4.55 10.47
C ARG A 402 25.79 -3.55 10.63
N ARG A 403 25.35 -3.00 9.50
CA ARG A 403 24.07 -2.27 9.40
C ARG A 403 22.92 -3.26 9.30
N GLN A 404 21.72 -2.79 9.63
CA GLN A 404 20.50 -3.54 9.40
C GLN A 404 20.29 -3.75 7.90
N ILE A 405 20.05 -5.00 7.49
CA ILE A 405 19.91 -5.41 6.07
C ILE A 405 18.48 -5.82 5.70
N VAL A 406 17.70 -6.24 6.69
CA VAL A 406 16.29 -6.62 6.60
C VAL A 406 15.62 -6.01 7.83
N ALA A 407 14.43 -5.44 7.63
CA ALA A 407 13.72 -4.79 8.72
C ALA A 407 12.23 -4.74 8.43
N ASN A 408 11.43 -5.00 9.44
CA ASN A 408 10.05 -4.53 9.47
C ASN A 408 10.00 -2.99 9.50
N PRO A 409 9.26 -2.33 8.59
CA PRO A 409 9.10 -0.87 8.53
C PRO A 409 8.81 -0.16 9.86
N ALA A 410 8.15 -0.83 10.80
CA ALA A 410 7.85 -0.29 12.13
C ALA A 410 9.05 -0.28 13.10
N PHE A 411 10.18 -0.90 12.72
CA PHE A 411 11.37 -1.16 13.54
C PHE A 411 12.68 -0.87 12.79
N VAL A 412 12.62 -0.20 11.63
CA VAL A 412 13.82 0.15 10.83
C VAL A 412 14.70 1.10 11.64
N ALA A 413 15.90 0.64 11.98
CA ALA A 413 16.89 1.43 12.67
C ALA A 413 17.52 2.47 11.70
N PRO A 414 17.77 3.70 12.18
CA PRO A 414 18.41 4.72 11.35
C PRO A 414 19.86 4.32 11.00
N PRO A 415 20.43 4.85 9.88
CA PRO A 415 21.67 4.31 9.27
C PRO A 415 22.95 4.41 10.12
N ASP A 416 22.89 5.16 11.21
CA ASP A 416 23.91 5.34 12.24
C ASP A 416 23.94 4.20 13.26
N ARG A 417 22.86 3.41 13.39
CA ARG A 417 22.79 2.24 14.27
C ARG A 417 23.47 1.03 13.64
N ARG A 418 24.33 0.37 14.41
CA ARG A 418 25.17 -0.76 13.95
C ARG A 418 25.36 -1.79 15.06
N GLY A 419 25.47 -3.06 14.70
CA GLY A 419 25.60 -4.14 15.68
C GLY A 419 24.46 -4.12 16.70
N THR A 420 24.77 -4.32 17.99
CA THR A 420 23.76 -4.38 19.06
C THR A 420 22.91 -3.11 19.22
N ASP A 421 23.36 -1.96 18.70
CA ASP A 421 22.57 -0.73 18.69
C ASP A 421 21.30 -0.84 17.82
N ILE A 422 21.26 -1.76 16.86
CA ILE A 422 20.08 -2.05 16.04
C ILE A 422 18.97 -2.66 16.92
N ASP A 423 19.32 -3.68 17.72
CA ASP A 423 18.35 -4.36 18.59
C ASP A 423 17.91 -3.47 19.74
N ARG A 424 18.79 -2.59 20.25
CA ARG A 424 18.41 -1.56 21.24
C ARG A 424 17.37 -0.59 20.70
N TYR A 425 17.56 -0.11 19.47
CA TYR A 425 16.57 0.72 18.80
C TYR A 425 15.24 -0.03 18.60
N ALA A 426 15.30 -1.30 18.20
CA ALA A 426 14.11 -2.14 18.04
C ALA A 426 13.36 -2.36 19.36
N LEU A 427 14.08 -2.59 20.48
CA LEU A 427 13.49 -2.65 21.83
C LEU A 427 12.81 -1.32 22.20
N ALA A 428 13.46 -0.18 21.95
CA ALA A 428 12.86 1.12 22.19
C ALA A 428 11.56 1.33 21.38
N CYS A 429 11.54 0.89 20.11
CA CYS A 429 10.32 0.88 19.31
C CYS A 429 9.26 -0.07 19.89
N LEU A 430 9.66 -1.28 20.31
CA LEU A 430 8.76 -2.29 20.88
C LEU A 430 8.08 -1.75 22.14
N ARG A 431 8.83 -1.03 22.98
CA ARG A 431 8.32 -0.39 24.20
C ARG A 431 7.11 0.49 23.93
N LEU A 432 7.15 1.28 22.86
CA LEU A 432 6.02 2.15 22.47
C LEU A 432 4.94 1.37 21.71
N ALA A 433 5.34 0.43 20.84
CA ALA A 433 4.43 -0.34 19.99
C ALA A 433 3.48 -1.26 20.79
N LEU A 434 3.89 -1.71 21.98
CA LEU A 434 3.04 -2.48 22.91
C LEU A 434 1.88 -1.67 23.51
N TYR A 435 1.81 -0.35 23.26
CA TYR A 435 0.69 0.51 23.65
C TYR A 435 0.02 1.16 22.45
N LEU A 436 0.78 1.77 21.54
CA LEU A 436 0.23 2.38 20.32
C LEU A 436 1.12 2.00 19.13
N PRO A 437 0.65 1.15 18.19
CA PRO A 437 1.47 0.58 17.12
C PRO A 437 1.66 1.56 15.94
N LEU A 438 2.18 2.75 16.21
CA LEU A 438 2.42 3.83 15.24
C LEU A 438 3.90 4.06 14.91
N THR A 439 4.79 3.14 15.32
CA THR A 439 6.24 3.27 15.15
C THR A 439 6.69 3.26 13.69
N THR A 440 5.86 2.79 12.74
CA THR A 440 6.10 2.94 11.29
C THR A 440 6.32 4.39 10.86
N LEU A 441 5.67 5.34 11.53
CA LEU A 441 5.84 6.78 11.24
C LEU A 441 7.27 7.26 11.50
N PHE A 442 8.07 6.55 12.31
CA PHE A 442 9.45 6.92 12.61
C PHE A 442 10.36 6.80 11.38
N GLY A 443 9.98 5.97 10.40
CA GLY A 443 10.65 5.92 9.10
C GLY A 443 10.51 7.23 8.30
N ILE A 444 9.47 8.03 8.58
CA ILE A 444 9.25 9.35 7.97
C ILE A 444 9.83 10.45 8.90
N ASP A 445 9.42 10.45 10.18
CA ASP A 445 9.87 11.42 11.17
C ASP A 445 9.97 10.79 12.58
N ARG A 446 11.20 10.48 13.00
CA ARG A 446 11.50 9.93 14.34
C ARG A 446 11.05 10.85 15.48
N THR A 447 10.93 12.17 15.26
CA THR A 447 10.52 13.12 16.31
C THR A 447 9.11 12.86 16.84
N LYS A 448 8.30 12.08 16.11
CA LYS A 448 6.99 11.60 16.55
C LYS A 448 7.06 10.72 17.80
N ALA A 449 8.20 10.12 18.15
CA ALA A 449 8.34 9.28 19.33
C ALA A 449 7.92 9.99 20.63
N ALA A 450 8.29 11.26 20.80
CA ALA A 450 7.91 12.06 21.97
C ALA A 450 6.41 12.42 22.00
N GLY A 451 5.78 12.59 20.83
CA GLY A 451 4.33 12.74 20.74
C GLY A 451 3.62 11.45 21.12
N LEU A 452 4.08 10.32 20.58
CA LEU A 452 3.52 9.00 20.83
C LEU A 452 3.61 8.63 22.32
N ALA A 453 4.73 8.87 22.98
CA ALA A 453 4.88 8.63 24.41
C ALA A 453 3.88 9.43 25.28
N ARG A 454 3.63 10.70 24.91
CA ARG A 454 2.60 11.53 25.57
C ARG A 454 1.19 11.00 25.35
N ASP A 455 0.90 10.53 24.13
CA ASP A 455 -0.41 9.96 23.82
C ASP A 455 -0.62 8.62 24.54
N ILE A 456 0.43 7.80 24.68
CA ILE A 456 0.41 6.59 25.51
C ILE A 456 0.12 6.94 26.97
N ALA A 457 0.86 7.90 27.56
CA ALA A 457 0.68 8.31 28.95
C ALA A 457 -0.70 8.95 29.23
N ARG A 458 -1.36 9.50 28.20
CA ARG A 458 -2.74 9.99 28.29
C ARG A 458 -3.76 8.86 28.25
N ALA A 459 -3.52 7.84 27.43
CA ALA A 459 -4.46 6.75 27.18
C ALA A 459 -4.35 5.59 28.18
N PHE A 460 -3.16 5.37 28.74
CA PHE A 460 -2.85 4.25 29.62
C PHE A 460 -2.33 4.76 30.97
N PRO A 461 -2.53 4.01 32.07
CA PRO A 461 -1.99 4.35 33.39
C PRO A 461 -0.48 4.07 33.49
N VAL A 462 0.31 4.66 32.59
CA VAL A 462 1.78 4.60 32.55
C VAL A 462 2.33 6.02 32.51
N PRO A 463 3.24 6.41 33.43
CA PRO A 463 3.79 7.75 33.42
C PRO A 463 4.73 7.95 32.22
N GLU A 464 4.71 9.13 31.60
CA GLU A 464 5.61 9.47 30.48
C GLU A 464 7.09 9.26 30.82
N ALA A 465 7.47 9.48 32.09
CA ALA A 465 8.83 9.26 32.58
C ALA A 465 9.31 7.81 32.42
N ALA A 466 8.41 6.82 32.43
CA ALA A 466 8.74 5.41 32.19
C ALA A 466 9.02 5.10 30.71
N LEU A 467 8.49 5.92 29.78
CA LEU A 467 8.69 5.78 28.34
C LEU A 467 9.88 6.59 27.83
N ARG A 468 10.35 7.57 28.61
CA ARG A 468 11.44 8.47 28.26
C ARG A 468 12.72 7.76 27.77
N PRO A 469 13.23 6.67 28.40
CA PRO A 469 14.42 5.99 27.90
C PRO A 469 14.27 5.48 26.45
N ALA A 470 13.09 4.96 26.10
CA ALA A 470 12.80 4.52 24.74
C ALA A 470 12.78 5.71 23.77
N VAL A 471 12.18 6.83 24.17
CA VAL A 471 12.17 8.07 23.36
C VAL A 471 13.59 8.60 23.15
N GLU A 472 14.43 8.59 24.19
CA GLU A 472 15.82 9.03 24.11
C GLU A 472 16.64 8.15 23.16
N GLU A 473 16.49 6.83 23.21
CA GLU A 473 17.18 5.92 22.27
C GLU A 473 16.73 6.13 20.81
N ILE A 474 15.42 6.30 20.58
CA ILE A 474 14.87 6.57 19.23
C ILE A 474 15.39 7.90 18.67
N LEU A 475 15.49 8.92 19.54
CA LEU A 475 15.91 10.28 19.19
C LEU A 475 17.41 10.54 19.30
N ARG A 476 18.20 9.55 19.74
CA ARG A 476 19.65 9.67 19.84
C ARG A 476 20.20 10.20 18.51
N ASP A 477 21.03 11.24 18.58
CA ASP A 477 21.66 11.94 17.45
C ASP A 477 20.70 12.66 16.46
N VAL A 478 19.41 12.85 16.79
CA VAL A 478 18.46 13.63 15.96
C VAL A 478 18.68 15.15 16.11
N ARG A 479 19.25 15.61 17.24
CA ARG A 479 19.42 17.04 17.56
C ARG A 479 20.51 17.72 16.71
N ASP A 480 21.60 17.03 16.38
CA ASP A 480 22.71 17.59 15.60
C ASP A 480 22.40 17.81 14.11
N VAL A 481 21.30 17.26 13.60
CA VAL A 481 20.90 17.37 12.18
C VAL A 481 20.00 18.58 11.89
N ARG A 482 19.35 19.16 12.91
CA ARG A 482 18.55 20.40 12.73
C ARG A 482 19.43 21.64 12.71
N ASP A 483 20.44 21.71 13.59
CA ASP A 483 21.38 22.85 13.62
C ASP A 483 22.25 22.93 12.35
N ALA A 484 22.54 21.79 11.72
CA ALA A 484 23.22 21.73 10.43
C ALA A 484 22.31 22.01 9.20
N ARG A 485 20.99 22.06 9.38
CA ARG A 485 20.02 22.38 8.30
C ARG A 485 19.52 23.82 8.35
N ASP A 486 19.51 24.46 9.52
CA ASP A 486 19.16 25.87 9.69
C ASP A 486 20.37 26.81 9.52
N THR A 487 21.60 26.29 9.50
CA THR A 487 22.78 27.03 9.04
C THR A 487 22.96 26.78 7.55
N GLY A 488 22.38 27.67 6.73
CA GLY A 488 22.58 27.66 5.29
C GLY A 488 24.04 27.93 4.90
N GLU A 489 24.86 26.89 4.86
CA GLU A 489 26.11 26.90 4.09
C GLU A 489 25.93 26.02 2.86
N ALA A 490 25.84 26.68 1.71
CA ALA A 490 25.98 26.06 0.41
C ALA A 490 27.33 25.32 0.37
N ALA A 491 27.30 23.99 0.49
CA ALA A 491 28.46 23.15 0.30
C ALA A 491 28.86 23.16 -1.19
N SER A 492 29.63 24.19 -1.58
CA SER A 492 30.57 24.12 -2.68
C SER A 492 31.54 22.97 -2.38
N ARG A 493 31.29 21.79 -2.93
CA ARG A 493 32.24 20.67 -2.89
C ARG A 493 33.02 20.66 -4.19
N THR A 494 34.18 21.31 -4.17
CA THR A 494 35.32 20.91 -5.00
C THR A 494 35.65 19.45 -4.69
N ALA A 495 35.59 18.61 -5.71
CA ALA A 495 35.96 17.20 -5.64
C ALA A 495 37.44 17.02 -5.24
N PRO A 496 37.79 16.00 -4.42
CA PRO A 496 39.18 15.61 -4.27
C PRO A 496 39.61 14.85 -5.53
N ALA A 497 40.54 15.43 -6.29
CA ALA A 497 41.14 14.79 -7.45
C ALA A 497 41.90 13.53 -6.99
N ALA A 498 41.50 12.39 -7.55
CA ALA A 498 42.22 11.13 -7.44
C ALA A 498 43.59 11.26 -8.12
N ALA A 499 44.62 10.81 -7.42
CA ALA A 499 45.95 10.63 -7.98
C ALA A 499 45.96 9.46 -8.96
N SER A 500 46.34 9.73 -10.21
CA SER A 500 46.90 8.74 -11.11
C SER A 500 48.16 9.33 -11.75
N GLY A 501 49.23 8.54 -11.73
CA GLY A 501 50.56 8.96 -12.13
C GLY A 501 50.79 8.96 -13.64
N THR A 502 51.92 9.59 -13.95
CA THR A 502 52.79 9.45 -15.15
C THR A 502 52.26 9.98 -16.49
N ALA A 503 52.79 11.13 -16.92
CA ALA A 503 53.80 11.24 -17.98
C ALA A 503 54.28 12.69 -18.18
N SER A 504 55.52 12.82 -18.63
CA SER A 504 56.37 14.01 -18.76
C SER A 504 55.96 15.04 -19.83
N ALA A 505 56.25 16.33 -19.59
CA ALA A 505 57.25 17.15 -20.34
C ALA A 505 56.96 18.68 -20.23
N SER A 506 58.04 19.46 -20.02
CA SER A 506 58.38 20.84 -20.46
C SER A 506 57.25 21.81 -20.91
N ALA A 507 57.24 23.13 -20.68
CA ALA A 507 58.21 24.14 -20.21
C ALA A 507 57.49 25.52 -20.24
N LEU A 508 58.01 26.51 -19.48
CA LEU A 508 57.95 27.99 -19.69
C LEU A 508 56.56 28.65 -19.88
N GLY A 509 56.14 29.74 -19.23
CA GLY A 509 56.75 30.77 -18.39
C GLY A 509 55.79 31.98 -18.33
N HIS A 510 56.16 32.99 -17.51
CA HIS A 510 55.64 34.38 -17.47
C HIS A 510 54.34 34.71 -16.71
N ALA A 511 54.55 35.32 -15.54
CA ALA A 511 53.77 36.41 -14.94
C ALA A 511 53.98 37.73 -15.75
N PRO A 512 53.49 38.94 -15.37
CA PRO A 512 52.76 39.41 -14.16
C PRO A 512 51.55 40.33 -14.52
N GLY A 513 50.81 41.07 -13.69
CA GLY A 513 50.80 41.43 -12.26
C GLY A 513 49.75 42.54 -11.99
N THR A 514 49.58 42.90 -10.70
CA THR A 514 49.20 44.22 -10.11
C THR A 514 47.88 44.92 -10.51
N ALA A 515 47.19 45.75 -9.72
CA ALA A 515 47.10 46.08 -8.29
C ALA A 515 45.99 47.17 -8.12
N SER A 516 45.38 47.22 -6.92
CA SER A 516 44.98 48.41 -6.11
C SER A 516 43.92 49.46 -6.53
N GLY A 517 43.11 49.88 -5.53
CA GLY A 517 42.67 51.27 -5.28
C GLY A 517 41.14 51.48 -5.12
N SER A 518 40.56 51.55 -3.91
CA SER A 518 40.37 52.72 -3.00
C SER A 518 39.18 53.67 -3.33
N GLY A 519 38.23 53.83 -2.37
CA GLY A 519 37.13 54.82 -2.36
C GLY A 519 37.61 56.27 -2.07
N PRO A 520 36.73 57.31 -1.97
CA PRO A 520 35.81 57.52 -0.81
C PRO A 520 34.46 58.31 -1.11
N GLY A 521 33.60 58.54 -0.08
CA GLY A 521 32.34 59.35 -0.09
C GLY A 521 32.55 60.89 0.02
N PRO A 522 31.66 61.76 0.62
CA PRO A 522 30.38 61.56 1.34
C PRO A 522 29.32 62.75 1.26
N ALA A 523 28.34 62.77 2.21
CA ALA A 523 27.49 63.87 2.78
C ALA A 523 26.05 64.08 2.22
N SER A 524 24.96 64.42 2.94
CA SER A 524 24.64 64.94 4.31
C SER A 524 23.13 64.74 4.64
N GLY A 525 22.68 64.33 5.85
CA GLY A 525 22.12 65.17 6.97
C GLY A 525 20.57 65.28 6.94
N THR A 526 19.75 64.87 7.93
CA THR A 526 19.51 65.49 9.27
C THR A 526 18.78 64.55 10.26
N ALA A 527 18.83 64.89 11.57
CA ALA A 527 18.58 64.05 12.74
C ALA A 527 17.23 64.29 13.48
N SER A 528 16.78 63.28 14.26
CA SER A 528 16.34 63.41 15.68
C SER A 528 16.03 62.04 16.31
N GLY A 529 16.65 61.69 17.45
CA GLY A 529 16.22 60.61 18.36
C GLY A 529 15.05 61.07 19.24
N SER A 530 14.39 60.28 20.11
CA SER A 530 14.56 58.93 20.64
C SER A 530 13.25 58.55 21.37
N ALA A 531 12.80 57.29 21.32
CA ALA A 531 12.23 56.57 22.48
C ALA A 531 11.70 55.18 22.05
N SER A 532 12.01 54.21 22.90
CA SER A 532 11.74 52.77 22.80
C SER A 532 10.26 52.38 22.78
N THR A 533 9.89 51.47 21.88
CA THR A 533 8.90 50.41 22.17
C THR A 533 9.23 49.18 21.34
N SER A 534 9.39 48.06 22.04
CA SER A 534 9.58 46.70 21.54
C SER A 534 8.57 46.31 20.45
N GLY A 535 9.04 46.17 19.22
CA GLY A 535 8.34 45.46 18.15
C GLY A 535 8.69 43.99 18.20
N ARG A 536 7.70 43.14 18.48
CA ARG A 536 7.79 41.68 18.30
C ARG A 536 7.99 41.40 16.81
N ASP A 537 9.12 40.80 16.49
CA ASP A 537 9.37 40.24 15.18
C ASP A 537 8.45 39.01 15.01
N SER A 538 7.64 39.04 13.96
CA SER A 538 6.70 37.99 13.59
C SER A 538 7.47 36.79 13.02
N GLY A 539 7.92 35.90 13.90
CA GLY A 539 8.57 34.64 13.53
C GLY A 539 7.62 33.70 12.79
N GLU A 540 8.15 33.06 11.74
CA GLU A 540 7.56 31.94 11.02
C GLU A 540 7.00 30.89 12.01
N ALA A 541 5.69 30.86 12.16
CA ALA A 541 5.02 29.91 13.01
C ALA A 541 5.08 28.52 12.35
N SER A 542 6.02 27.68 12.79
CA SER A 542 5.99 26.25 12.45
C SER A 542 4.58 25.69 12.72
N ALA A 543 4.01 24.99 11.73
CA ALA A 543 2.67 24.44 11.83
C ALA A 543 2.66 23.34 12.90
N SER A 544 2.21 23.68 14.11
CA SER A 544 2.06 22.70 15.19
C SER A 544 0.92 21.73 14.88
N PRO A 545 1.13 20.40 15.00
CA PRO A 545 0.07 19.39 14.87
C PRO A 545 -1.13 19.60 15.81
N ALA A 546 -0.97 20.35 16.91
CA ALA A 546 -2.04 20.72 17.83
C ALA A 546 -3.10 21.67 17.21
N GLY A 547 -2.86 22.18 16.00
CA GLY A 547 -3.73 23.15 15.31
C GLY A 547 -4.90 22.55 14.52
N LEU A 548 -5.10 21.23 14.45
CA LEU A 548 -6.16 20.64 13.62
C LEU A 548 -7.59 21.00 14.06
N ARG A 549 -7.78 21.44 15.30
CA ARG A 549 -9.07 21.92 15.83
C ARG A 549 -9.43 23.33 15.34
N ASP A 550 -8.44 24.11 14.90
CA ASP A 550 -8.64 25.43 14.30
C ASP A 550 -8.77 25.26 12.78
N TRP A 551 -10.01 25.10 12.31
CA TRP A 551 -10.29 24.71 10.93
C TRP A 551 -9.63 25.61 9.87
N PRO A 552 -9.73 26.96 9.90
CA PRO A 552 -9.03 27.80 8.93
C PRO A 552 -7.52 27.54 8.89
N ARG A 553 -6.88 27.43 10.07
CA ARG A 553 -5.45 27.18 10.17
C ARG A 553 -5.09 25.77 9.68
N ALA A 554 -5.90 24.77 10.00
CA ALA A 554 -5.74 23.40 9.56
C ALA A 554 -5.87 23.30 8.04
N ARG A 555 -6.94 23.86 7.46
CA ARG A 555 -7.17 23.93 6.01
C ARG A 555 -5.96 24.51 5.30
N ASP A 556 -5.47 25.66 5.75
CA ASP A 556 -4.35 26.34 5.10
C ASP A 556 -3.04 25.55 5.24
N ALA A 557 -2.82 24.87 6.37
CA ALA A 557 -1.64 24.02 6.56
C ALA A 557 -1.67 22.77 5.67
N LEU A 558 -2.82 22.12 5.51
CA LEU A 558 -2.97 20.95 4.63
C LEU A 558 -2.87 21.35 3.15
N ALA A 559 -3.52 22.45 2.76
CA ALA A 559 -3.46 22.97 1.39
C ALA A 559 -2.03 23.40 0.99
N ARG A 560 -1.25 23.99 1.92
CA ARG A 560 0.17 24.29 1.70
C ARG A 560 0.99 23.04 1.41
N ALA A 561 0.81 21.98 2.20
CA ALA A 561 1.55 20.73 1.98
C ALA A 561 1.19 20.06 0.64
N ILE A 562 -0.10 20.05 0.28
CA ILE A 562 -0.58 19.57 -1.02
C ILE A 562 0.08 20.36 -2.15
N THR A 563 0.00 21.70 -2.10
CA THR A 563 0.55 22.57 -3.15
C THR A 563 2.07 22.41 -3.28
N ALA A 564 2.78 22.32 -2.15
CA ALA A 564 4.23 22.11 -2.12
C ALA A 564 4.70 20.73 -2.62
N SER A 565 3.78 19.80 -2.88
CA SER A 565 4.08 18.48 -3.44
C SER A 565 3.76 18.35 -4.93
N CYS A 566 3.19 19.40 -5.54
CA CYS A 566 2.77 19.39 -6.92
C CYS A 566 3.98 19.30 -7.88
N THR A 567 3.96 18.32 -8.77
CA THR A 567 5.00 18.07 -9.81
C THR A 567 4.37 18.06 -11.20
N PRO A 568 3.95 19.23 -11.74
CA PRO A 568 3.26 19.33 -13.03
C PRO A 568 4.15 18.98 -14.24
N GLU A 569 5.45 18.85 -14.06
CA GLU A 569 6.42 18.43 -15.08
C GLU A 569 6.42 16.91 -15.34
N ARG A 570 5.77 16.12 -14.49
CA ARG A 570 5.67 14.66 -14.65
C ARG A 570 4.45 14.28 -15.47
N ASP A 571 4.58 13.35 -16.41
CA ASP A 571 3.43 12.87 -17.19
C ASP A 571 2.62 11.77 -16.48
N ASP A 572 3.22 11.07 -15.52
CA ASP A 572 2.59 9.93 -14.85
C ASP A 572 1.67 10.34 -13.68
N ARG A 573 1.98 11.44 -12.98
CA ARG A 573 1.18 11.99 -11.88
C ARG A 573 1.51 13.45 -11.56
N CYS A 574 0.50 14.21 -11.11
CA CYS A 574 0.69 15.58 -10.63
C CYS A 574 1.01 15.68 -9.14
N PHE A 575 0.46 14.78 -8.32
CA PHE A 575 0.68 14.74 -6.88
C PHE A 575 1.14 13.34 -6.47
N PRO A 576 2.04 13.22 -5.48
CA PRO A 576 2.38 11.93 -4.92
C PRO A 576 1.21 11.37 -4.11
N GLY A 577 0.84 10.11 -4.37
CA GLY A 577 -0.23 9.40 -3.68
C GLY A 577 0.15 7.94 -3.41
N ASP A 578 -0.87 7.13 -3.21
CA ASP A 578 -0.77 5.68 -3.03
C ASP A 578 -0.18 4.98 -4.26
N ILE A 579 0.38 3.79 -4.06
CA ILE A 579 0.95 2.97 -5.15
C ILE A 579 -0.09 2.62 -6.22
N ALA A 580 -1.40 2.65 -5.89
CA ALA A 580 -2.49 2.47 -6.84
C ALA A 580 -2.47 3.49 -8.00
N GLN A 581 -1.83 4.65 -7.83
CA GLN A 581 -1.60 5.62 -8.92
C GLN A 581 -0.87 5.01 -10.13
N PHE A 582 -0.09 3.95 -9.92
CA PHE A 582 0.71 3.31 -10.96
C PHE A 582 0.05 2.05 -11.54
N ALA A 583 -1.14 1.70 -11.06
CA ALA A 583 -1.83 0.46 -11.45
C ALA A 583 -2.61 0.59 -12.77
N THR A 584 -3.03 1.80 -13.13
CA THR A 584 -3.83 2.09 -14.34
C THR A 584 -3.27 3.29 -15.09
N ALA A 585 -3.59 3.41 -16.38
CA ALA A 585 -3.18 4.56 -17.18
C ALA A 585 -3.73 5.90 -16.65
N THR A 586 -4.84 5.85 -15.90
CA THR A 586 -5.50 7.00 -15.30
C THR A 586 -5.12 7.26 -13.86
N GLY A 587 -4.27 6.44 -13.24
CA GLY A 587 -4.08 6.45 -11.79
C GLY A 587 -3.63 7.82 -11.25
N GLY A 588 -2.70 8.49 -11.93
CA GLY A 588 -2.26 9.86 -11.59
C GLY A 588 -3.29 10.96 -11.83
N GLN A 589 -4.32 10.71 -12.65
CA GLN A 589 -5.42 11.67 -12.91
C GLN A 589 -6.66 11.39 -12.04
N SER A 590 -6.86 10.15 -11.63
CA SER A 590 -8.09 9.59 -11.05
C SER A 590 -8.62 10.32 -9.80
N PHE A 591 -9.89 10.07 -9.48
CA PHE A 591 -10.55 10.70 -8.33
C PHE A 591 -10.08 10.16 -6.97
N ALA A 592 -9.81 8.87 -6.85
CA ALA A 592 -9.34 8.27 -5.59
C ALA A 592 -7.88 8.63 -5.31
N TYR A 593 -7.02 8.43 -6.31
CA TYR A 593 -5.57 8.40 -6.11
C TYR A 593 -4.84 9.56 -6.80
N GLY A 594 -5.48 10.28 -7.73
CA GLY A 594 -4.82 11.25 -8.59
C GLY A 594 -5.27 12.70 -8.38
N ALA A 595 -4.92 13.54 -9.36
CA ALA A 595 -5.16 14.98 -9.33
C ALA A 595 -6.64 15.37 -9.19
N ALA A 596 -7.57 14.62 -9.80
CA ALA A 596 -9.00 14.94 -9.72
C ALA A 596 -9.53 14.90 -8.28
N GLY A 597 -9.09 13.95 -7.46
CA GLY A 597 -9.48 13.88 -6.04
C GLY A 597 -8.94 15.02 -5.20
N VAL A 598 -7.68 15.39 -5.44
CA VAL A 598 -6.99 16.48 -4.75
C VAL A 598 -7.66 17.82 -5.06
N LEU A 599 -7.90 18.10 -6.35
CA LEU A 599 -8.57 19.32 -6.80
C LEU A 599 -10.00 19.40 -6.25
N HIS A 600 -10.73 18.28 -6.21
CA HIS A 600 -12.04 18.23 -5.59
C HIS A 600 -11.99 18.60 -4.10
N ALA A 601 -11.08 18.01 -3.32
CA ALA A 601 -10.96 18.31 -1.88
C ALA A 601 -10.62 19.79 -1.63
N LEU A 602 -9.71 20.38 -2.42
CA LEU A 602 -9.37 21.81 -2.33
C LEU A 602 -10.59 22.69 -2.61
N HIS A 603 -11.31 22.40 -3.70
CA HIS A 603 -12.51 23.13 -4.10
C HIS A 603 -13.61 23.05 -3.03
N GLU A 604 -13.96 21.83 -2.61
CA GLU A 604 -15.07 21.57 -1.68
C GLU A 604 -14.84 22.22 -0.31
N THR A 605 -13.58 22.28 0.14
CA THR A 605 -13.22 22.87 1.43
C THR A 605 -12.97 24.38 1.36
N GLY A 606 -13.03 24.98 0.17
CA GLY A 606 -12.69 26.39 -0.04
C GLY A 606 -11.23 26.70 0.29
N ALA A 607 -10.33 25.74 0.06
CA ALA A 607 -8.89 25.95 0.11
C ALA A 607 -8.42 26.68 -1.17
N PRO A 608 -7.24 27.31 -1.15
CA PRO A 608 -6.68 27.94 -2.35
C PRO A 608 -6.58 26.96 -3.52
N PRO A 609 -6.95 27.37 -4.76
CA PRO A 609 -6.84 26.51 -5.93
C PRO A 609 -5.37 26.26 -6.31
N CYS A 610 -5.12 25.14 -7.00
CA CYS A 610 -3.79 24.78 -7.50
C CYS A 610 -3.79 24.83 -9.05
N ALA A 611 -3.54 26.01 -9.61
CA ALA A 611 -3.59 26.22 -11.06
C ALA A 611 -2.68 25.28 -11.87
N PRO A 612 -1.41 24.99 -11.46
CA PRO A 612 -0.57 24.06 -12.20
C PRO A 612 -1.14 22.65 -12.28
N ALA A 613 -1.80 22.18 -11.22
CA ALA A 613 -2.41 20.85 -11.20
C ALA A 613 -3.69 20.78 -12.04
N GLU A 614 -4.42 21.87 -12.11
CA GLU A 614 -5.60 21.98 -12.96
C GLU A 614 -5.21 21.95 -14.45
N GLU A 615 -4.24 22.76 -14.85
CA GLU A 615 -3.68 22.75 -16.21
C GLU A 615 -3.12 21.38 -16.59
N TRP A 616 -2.47 20.72 -15.62
CA TRP A 616 -1.97 19.36 -15.80
C TRP A 616 -3.10 18.36 -16.06
N LEU A 617 -4.17 18.39 -15.27
CA LEU A 617 -5.30 17.49 -15.44
C LEU A 617 -6.01 17.71 -16.78
N LEU A 618 -6.17 18.97 -17.19
CA LEU A 618 -6.76 19.33 -18.48
C LEU A 618 -5.95 18.78 -19.66
N ARG A 619 -4.61 18.89 -19.61
CA ARG A 619 -3.72 18.35 -20.63
C ARG A 619 -3.88 16.84 -20.82
N HIS A 620 -3.97 16.10 -19.71
CA HIS A 620 -4.06 14.63 -19.71
C HIS A 620 -5.49 14.12 -19.97
N ALA A 621 -6.52 14.92 -19.67
CA ALA A 621 -7.91 14.58 -19.96
C ALA A 621 -8.27 14.71 -21.46
N LYS A 622 -7.50 15.51 -22.22
CA LYS A 622 -7.78 15.82 -23.63
C LYS A 622 -7.66 14.60 -24.56
N ASP A 623 -6.70 13.72 -24.31
CA ASP A 623 -6.45 12.52 -25.10
C ASP A 623 -6.12 11.34 -24.16
N PRO A 624 -7.15 10.71 -23.56
CA PRO A 624 -6.94 9.65 -22.59
C PRO A 624 -6.33 8.41 -23.26
N ALA A 625 -5.32 7.84 -22.60
CA ALA A 625 -4.63 6.65 -23.13
C ALA A 625 -5.60 5.46 -23.35
N SER A 626 -5.35 4.70 -24.42
CA SER A 626 -6.13 3.48 -24.70
C SER A 626 -6.12 2.50 -23.51
N GLY A 627 -7.30 1.97 -23.17
CA GLY A 627 -7.47 1.09 -22.01
C GLY A 627 -7.64 1.82 -20.68
N SER A 628 -7.84 3.14 -20.69
CA SER A 628 -8.22 3.92 -19.52
C SER A 628 -9.52 3.37 -18.89
N PRO A 629 -9.53 3.08 -17.58
CA PRO A 629 -10.74 2.71 -16.85
C PRO A 629 -11.84 3.76 -16.97
N LEU A 630 -13.10 3.33 -16.95
CA LEU A 630 -14.27 4.22 -16.99
C LEU A 630 -14.84 4.57 -15.62
N GLY A 631 -14.35 3.94 -14.56
CA GLY A 631 -14.89 4.10 -13.20
C GLY A 631 -14.93 5.53 -12.67
N PHE A 632 -15.68 5.73 -11.59
CA PHE A 632 -15.72 7.01 -10.90
C PHE A 632 -14.44 7.24 -10.07
N TYR A 633 -14.00 6.26 -9.30
CA TYR A 633 -12.86 6.44 -8.41
C TYR A 633 -11.50 6.25 -9.10
N ASP A 634 -11.43 5.40 -10.13
CA ASP A 634 -10.17 5.06 -10.81
C ASP A 634 -10.11 5.48 -12.28
N GLY A 635 -11.16 6.09 -12.83
CA GLY A 635 -11.32 6.23 -14.28
C GLY A 635 -11.79 7.60 -14.77
N LEU A 636 -12.08 7.64 -16.07
CA LEU A 636 -12.43 8.85 -16.82
C LEU A 636 -13.70 9.53 -16.31
N THR A 637 -14.69 8.78 -15.81
CA THR A 637 -15.95 9.36 -15.34
C THR A 637 -15.75 10.25 -14.11
N GLY A 638 -14.86 9.86 -13.18
CA GLY A 638 -14.51 10.72 -12.04
C GLY A 638 -13.76 11.98 -12.44
N ILE A 639 -12.89 11.86 -13.45
CA ILE A 639 -12.14 13.00 -13.99
C ILE A 639 -13.11 14.01 -14.62
N ALA A 640 -14.00 13.55 -15.50
CA ALA A 640 -15.02 14.40 -16.13
C ALA A 640 -15.93 15.08 -15.07
N TRP A 641 -16.34 14.30 -14.06
CA TRP A 641 -17.16 14.82 -12.97
C TRP A 641 -16.45 15.93 -12.18
N THR A 642 -15.17 15.74 -11.83
CA THR A 642 -14.38 16.77 -11.15
C THR A 642 -14.19 18.01 -12.01
N LEU A 643 -13.85 17.85 -13.30
CA LEU A 643 -13.67 18.99 -14.21
C LEU A 643 -14.92 19.86 -14.28
N ASN A 644 -16.11 19.24 -14.38
CA ASN A 644 -17.38 19.97 -14.33
C ASN A 644 -17.55 20.71 -13.00
N ARG A 645 -17.24 20.06 -11.87
CA ARG A 645 -17.37 20.65 -10.52
C ARG A 645 -16.48 21.87 -10.31
N ILE A 646 -15.26 21.87 -10.85
CA ILE A 646 -14.34 23.00 -10.73
C ILE A 646 -14.54 24.08 -11.82
N GLY A 647 -15.60 23.96 -12.64
CA GLY A 647 -15.98 24.95 -13.64
C GLY A 647 -15.35 24.78 -15.03
N ARG A 648 -14.74 23.63 -15.32
CA ARG A 648 -14.19 23.26 -16.64
C ARG A 648 -15.21 22.41 -17.41
N THR A 649 -16.37 23.00 -17.66
CA THR A 649 -17.55 22.31 -18.19
C THR A 649 -17.40 21.91 -19.65
N ALA A 650 -16.66 22.66 -20.46
CA ALA A 650 -16.40 22.33 -21.86
C ALA A 650 -15.52 21.08 -22.00
N GLU A 651 -14.41 21.04 -21.25
CA GLU A 651 -13.48 19.90 -21.26
C GLU A 651 -14.09 18.66 -20.61
N ALA A 652 -14.95 18.85 -19.60
CA ALA A 652 -15.77 17.76 -19.06
C ALA A 652 -16.71 17.20 -20.14
N ALA A 653 -17.37 18.04 -20.93
CA ALA A 653 -18.26 17.60 -22.01
C ALA A 653 -17.51 16.83 -23.11
N ASP A 654 -16.31 17.27 -23.49
CA ASP A 654 -15.48 16.56 -24.46
C ASP A 654 -15.10 15.16 -23.97
N LEU A 655 -14.66 15.03 -22.72
CA LEU A 655 -14.34 13.73 -22.13
C LEU A 655 -15.58 12.83 -21.99
N LEU A 656 -16.76 13.40 -21.71
CA LEU A 656 -18.01 12.64 -21.64
C LEU A 656 -18.40 12.02 -22.99
N ARG A 657 -18.14 12.68 -24.12
CA ARG A 657 -18.38 12.08 -25.44
C ARG A 657 -17.53 10.83 -25.64
N ILE A 658 -16.24 10.88 -25.25
CA ILE A 658 -15.35 9.71 -25.28
C ILE A 658 -15.92 8.57 -24.42
N ILE A 659 -16.39 8.89 -23.21
CA ILE A 659 -16.96 7.90 -22.28
C ILE A 659 -18.24 7.25 -22.84
N LEU A 660 -19.13 8.05 -23.45
CA LEU A 660 -20.40 7.57 -24.01
C LEU A 660 -20.21 6.64 -25.22
N ASP A 661 -19.09 6.78 -25.94
CA ASP A 661 -18.74 5.89 -27.06
C ASP A 661 -18.15 4.54 -26.62
N GLN A 662 -17.84 4.36 -25.33
CA GLN A 662 -17.28 3.10 -24.84
C GLN A 662 -18.36 2.06 -24.49
N PRO A 663 -18.06 0.75 -24.67
CA PRO A 663 -18.95 -0.31 -24.21
C PRO A 663 -19.02 -0.30 -22.68
N LEU A 664 -20.25 -0.28 -22.15
CA LEU A 664 -20.48 -0.36 -20.71
C LEU A 664 -20.61 -1.81 -20.23
N GLU A 665 -21.01 -2.74 -21.10
CA GLU A 665 -21.18 -4.15 -20.74
C GLU A 665 -19.89 -4.80 -20.20
N GLY A 666 -20.05 -5.66 -19.19
CA GLY A 666 -18.94 -6.45 -18.63
C GLY A 666 -18.13 -5.72 -17.55
N LEU A 667 -18.46 -4.47 -17.23
CA LEU A 667 -17.89 -3.74 -16.10
C LEU A 667 -18.39 -4.30 -14.76
N ALA A 668 -17.67 -3.97 -13.69
CA ALA A 668 -18.05 -4.32 -12.32
C ALA A 668 -19.35 -3.58 -11.91
N PRO A 669 -20.12 -4.10 -10.94
CA PRO A 669 -21.35 -3.44 -10.51
C PRO A 669 -21.15 -2.33 -9.47
N GLY A 670 -20.03 -2.32 -8.76
CA GLY A 670 -19.79 -1.47 -7.59
C GLY A 670 -19.54 0.01 -7.90
N LEU A 671 -19.43 0.81 -6.84
CA LEU A 671 -19.26 2.26 -6.88
C LEU A 671 -17.87 2.69 -7.37
N HIS A 672 -16.81 1.93 -7.05
CA HIS A 672 -15.44 2.31 -7.34
C HIS A 672 -15.17 2.42 -8.85
N ASN A 673 -15.32 1.29 -9.56
CA ASN A 673 -14.88 1.11 -10.94
C ASN A 673 -15.99 0.62 -11.87
N GLY A 674 -17.25 0.80 -11.46
CA GLY A 674 -18.38 0.05 -12.02
C GLY A 674 -19.65 0.85 -12.26
N TYR A 675 -20.72 0.12 -12.59
CA TYR A 675 -22.03 0.68 -12.96
C TYR A 675 -22.56 1.69 -11.96
N ALA A 676 -22.44 1.42 -10.65
CA ALA A 676 -22.96 2.31 -9.63
C ALA A 676 -22.29 3.69 -9.66
N GLY A 677 -20.95 3.74 -9.76
CA GLY A 677 -20.22 5.00 -9.80
C GLY A 677 -20.40 5.76 -11.10
N ILE A 678 -20.37 5.04 -12.22
CA ILE A 678 -20.59 5.65 -13.54
C ILE A 678 -22.02 6.22 -13.60
N GLY A 679 -23.02 5.44 -13.20
CA GLY A 679 -24.42 5.86 -13.20
C GLY A 679 -24.68 7.08 -12.30
N LEU A 680 -24.10 7.13 -11.10
CA LEU A 680 -24.25 8.25 -10.17
C LEU A 680 -23.66 9.54 -10.75
N ALA A 681 -22.46 9.46 -11.31
CA ALA A 681 -21.79 10.62 -11.86
C ALA A 681 -22.50 11.14 -13.12
N LEU A 682 -22.93 10.26 -14.02
CA LEU A 682 -23.67 10.64 -15.22
C LEU A 682 -25.05 11.24 -14.89
N ASP A 683 -25.75 10.71 -13.89
CA ASP A 683 -27.02 11.28 -13.41
C ASP A 683 -26.82 12.69 -12.82
N ASP A 684 -25.76 12.89 -12.02
CA ASP A 684 -25.41 14.19 -11.46
C ASP A 684 -25.04 15.20 -12.56
N LEU A 685 -24.23 14.80 -13.53
CA LEU A 685 -23.81 15.63 -14.66
C LEU A 685 -24.98 16.01 -15.56
N ALA A 686 -25.90 15.07 -15.85
CA ALA A 686 -27.08 15.31 -16.68
C ALA A 686 -27.94 16.47 -16.15
N ARG A 687 -28.00 16.69 -14.84
CA ARG A 687 -28.77 17.79 -14.22
C ARG A 687 -28.19 19.18 -14.47
N THR A 688 -26.91 19.27 -14.78
CA THR A 688 -26.19 20.53 -15.02
C THR A 688 -25.73 20.69 -16.47
N ALA A 689 -25.93 19.66 -17.30
CA ALA A 689 -25.52 19.64 -18.69
C ALA A 689 -26.39 20.53 -19.58
N SER A 690 -25.88 20.83 -20.77
CA SER A 690 -26.63 21.52 -21.82
C SER A 690 -27.87 20.71 -22.23
N ALA A 691 -28.88 21.38 -22.80
CA ALA A 691 -30.08 20.70 -23.31
C ALA A 691 -29.75 19.65 -24.41
N THR A 692 -28.61 19.79 -25.08
CA THR A 692 -28.14 18.87 -26.12
C THR A 692 -27.52 17.60 -25.53
N ASP A 693 -26.71 17.72 -24.47
CA ASP A 693 -25.96 16.60 -23.90
C ASP A 693 -26.75 15.85 -22.80
N ALA A 694 -27.64 16.54 -22.09
CA ALA A 694 -28.40 15.98 -20.96
C ALA A 694 -29.17 14.68 -21.30
N PRO A 695 -29.85 14.53 -22.45
CA PRO A 695 -30.56 13.30 -22.79
C PRO A 695 -29.64 12.07 -22.91
N ALA A 696 -28.47 12.23 -23.53
CA ALA A 696 -27.51 11.13 -23.71
C ALA A 696 -26.93 10.68 -22.36
N LEU A 697 -26.57 11.63 -21.49
CA LEU A 697 -26.07 11.35 -20.14
C LEU A 697 -27.13 10.63 -19.29
N SER A 698 -28.39 11.09 -19.35
CA SER A 698 -29.51 10.48 -18.62
C SER A 698 -29.81 9.06 -19.11
N ALA A 699 -29.75 8.83 -20.42
CA ALA A 699 -29.92 7.50 -21.01
C ALA A 699 -28.80 6.54 -20.58
N ALA A 700 -27.54 7.01 -20.58
CA ALA A 700 -26.40 6.22 -20.12
C ALA A 700 -26.49 5.91 -18.62
N ALA A 701 -26.87 6.88 -17.78
CA ALA A 701 -27.12 6.65 -16.34
C ALA A 701 -28.23 5.61 -16.11
N THR A 702 -29.30 5.64 -16.90
CA THR A 702 -30.37 4.64 -16.86
C THR A 702 -29.87 3.26 -17.27
N ARG A 703 -29.03 3.16 -18.30
CA ARG A 703 -28.40 1.90 -18.71
C ARG A 703 -27.49 1.33 -17.62
N CYS A 704 -26.65 2.15 -16.99
CA CYS A 704 -25.84 1.75 -15.83
C CYS A 704 -26.72 1.25 -14.67
N THR A 705 -27.84 1.93 -14.41
CA THR A 705 -28.80 1.51 -13.37
C THR A 705 -29.37 0.14 -13.67
N ALA A 706 -29.82 -0.11 -14.91
CA ALA A 706 -30.34 -1.41 -15.31
C ALA A 706 -29.29 -2.53 -15.19
N LEU A 707 -28.04 -2.26 -15.59
CA LEU A 707 -26.94 -3.21 -15.46
C LEU A 707 -26.58 -3.49 -13.99
N ALA A 708 -26.59 -2.48 -13.13
CA ALA A 708 -26.37 -2.64 -11.69
C ALA A 708 -27.49 -3.46 -11.03
N VAL A 709 -28.76 -3.20 -11.38
CA VAL A 709 -29.91 -3.99 -10.91
C VAL A 709 -29.81 -5.43 -11.38
N ARG A 710 -29.48 -5.66 -12.66
CA ARG A 710 -29.29 -7.01 -13.19
C ARG A 710 -28.19 -7.75 -12.44
N ALA A 711 -27.05 -7.11 -12.19
CA ALA A 711 -25.97 -7.70 -11.41
C ALA A 711 -26.38 -7.99 -9.95
N LEU A 712 -27.27 -7.17 -9.37
CA LEU A 712 -27.81 -7.39 -8.04
C LEU A 712 -28.83 -8.54 -8.00
N VAL A 713 -29.72 -8.65 -8.99
CA VAL A 713 -30.82 -9.63 -8.97
C VAL A 713 -30.38 -10.99 -9.52
N ASP A 714 -29.69 -11.00 -10.67
CA ASP A 714 -29.34 -12.21 -11.40
C ASP A 714 -27.88 -12.64 -11.16
N GLY A 715 -27.04 -11.72 -10.68
CA GLY A 715 -25.61 -11.96 -10.52
C GLY A 715 -25.27 -12.75 -9.24
N PRO A 716 -24.13 -13.45 -9.22
CA PRO A 716 -23.65 -14.07 -8.00
C PRO A 716 -23.38 -13.00 -6.92
N PRO A 717 -23.57 -13.32 -5.63
CA PRO A 717 -23.23 -12.39 -4.56
C PRO A 717 -21.75 -11.95 -4.66
N SER A 718 -21.50 -10.63 -4.74
CA SER A 718 -20.14 -10.07 -4.79
C SER A 718 -19.32 -10.59 -3.61
N PRO A 719 -18.07 -11.05 -3.77
CA PRO A 719 -17.24 -11.44 -2.63
C PRO A 719 -16.84 -10.26 -1.73
N ARG A 720 -17.04 -9.01 -2.18
CA ARG A 720 -16.72 -7.79 -1.41
C ARG A 720 -17.97 -7.13 -0.83
N THR A 721 -17.81 -6.45 0.29
CA THR A 721 -18.88 -5.82 1.07
C THR A 721 -18.62 -4.32 1.20
N GLY A 722 -19.68 -3.52 1.37
CA GLY A 722 -19.60 -2.10 1.72
C GLY A 722 -19.67 -1.16 0.52
N LEU A 723 -19.38 0.12 0.75
CA LEU A 723 -19.70 1.23 -0.15
C LEU A 723 -19.04 1.11 -1.54
N LEU A 724 -17.73 0.86 -1.61
CA LEU A 724 -16.98 0.97 -2.87
C LEU A 724 -17.19 -0.23 -3.82
N HIS A 725 -17.34 -1.43 -3.28
CA HIS A 725 -17.36 -2.67 -4.08
C HIS A 725 -18.50 -3.63 -3.74
N GLY A 726 -19.26 -3.37 -2.68
CA GLY A 726 -20.37 -4.20 -2.24
C GLY A 726 -21.72 -3.69 -2.75
N ALA A 727 -22.79 -4.31 -2.24
CA ALA A 727 -24.16 -3.98 -2.63
C ALA A 727 -24.59 -2.59 -2.16
N SER A 728 -23.98 -2.06 -1.09
CA SER A 728 -24.24 -0.71 -0.59
C SER A 728 -23.94 0.38 -1.63
N GLY A 729 -22.93 0.20 -2.48
CA GLY A 729 -22.66 1.12 -3.59
C GLY A 729 -23.79 1.14 -4.64
N ILE A 730 -24.38 -0.03 -4.92
CA ILE A 730 -25.54 -0.16 -5.81
C ILE A 730 -26.77 0.47 -5.14
N ALA A 731 -26.98 0.23 -3.84
CA ALA A 731 -28.06 0.85 -3.09
C ALA A 731 -27.99 2.39 -3.16
N LEU A 732 -26.79 2.97 -3.05
CA LEU A 732 -26.58 4.41 -3.18
C LEU A 732 -27.02 4.94 -4.56
N LEU A 733 -26.65 4.23 -5.64
CA LEU A 733 -27.14 4.58 -6.99
C LEU A 733 -28.68 4.56 -7.02
N LEU A 734 -29.31 3.51 -6.52
CA LEU A 734 -30.76 3.35 -6.56
C LEU A 734 -31.49 4.43 -5.76
N ILE A 735 -30.98 4.79 -4.58
CA ILE A 735 -31.53 5.88 -3.75
C ILE A 735 -31.45 7.21 -4.49
N ARG A 736 -30.33 7.51 -5.15
CA ARG A 736 -30.17 8.76 -5.91
C ARG A 736 -31.02 8.78 -7.18
N ARG A 737 -31.13 7.66 -7.88
CA ARG A 737 -32.03 7.52 -9.03
C ARG A 737 -33.49 7.71 -8.61
N TYR A 738 -33.91 7.17 -7.47
CA TYR A 738 -35.24 7.45 -6.90
C TYR A 738 -35.47 8.95 -6.68
N ALA A 739 -34.50 9.67 -6.11
CA ALA A 739 -34.63 11.11 -5.88
C ALA A 739 -34.82 11.90 -7.20
N THR A 740 -34.33 11.37 -8.33
CA THR A 740 -34.49 11.96 -9.66
C THR A 740 -35.77 11.49 -10.38
N THR A 741 -36.17 10.22 -10.26
CA THR A 741 -37.27 9.62 -11.04
C THR A 741 -38.59 9.49 -10.30
N GLY A 742 -38.56 9.47 -8.97
CA GLY A 742 -39.72 9.16 -8.12
C GLY A 742 -40.13 7.69 -8.12
N ASP A 743 -39.40 6.78 -8.78
CA ASP A 743 -39.75 5.37 -8.88
C ASP A 743 -39.47 4.62 -7.57
N THR A 744 -40.53 4.34 -6.81
CA THR A 744 -40.45 3.69 -5.49
C THR A 744 -39.89 2.27 -5.54
N ALA A 745 -39.96 1.57 -6.68
CA ALA A 745 -39.38 0.24 -6.82
C ALA A 745 -37.85 0.25 -6.63
N LEU A 746 -37.20 1.38 -6.94
CA LEU A 746 -35.77 1.56 -6.70
C LEU A 746 -35.42 1.55 -5.21
N LEU A 747 -36.31 2.05 -4.34
CA LEU A 747 -36.10 1.98 -2.89
C LEU A 747 -36.25 0.55 -2.36
N ASP A 748 -37.13 -0.27 -2.93
CA ASP A 748 -37.24 -1.69 -2.57
C ASP A 748 -35.97 -2.46 -2.92
N LEU A 749 -35.43 -2.23 -4.12
CA LEU A 749 -34.15 -2.79 -4.54
C LEU A 749 -32.99 -2.29 -3.68
N ALA A 750 -32.97 -1.00 -3.32
CA ALA A 750 -31.95 -0.42 -2.44
C ALA A 750 -31.96 -1.08 -1.05
N ALA A 751 -33.15 -1.29 -0.47
CA ALA A 751 -33.31 -1.96 0.81
C ALA A 751 -32.83 -3.43 0.74
N GLY A 752 -33.14 -4.15 -0.35
CA GLY A 752 -32.63 -5.49 -0.59
C GLY A 752 -31.10 -5.54 -0.71
N ALA A 753 -30.50 -4.57 -1.41
CA ALA A 753 -29.05 -4.45 -1.51
C ALA A 753 -28.38 -4.19 -0.15
N LEU A 754 -28.95 -3.32 0.68
CA LEU A 754 -28.44 -3.06 2.04
C LEU A 754 -28.53 -4.32 2.92
N ARG A 755 -29.66 -5.03 2.90
CA ARG A 755 -29.83 -6.29 3.65
C ARG A 755 -28.78 -7.34 3.26
N ARG A 756 -28.44 -7.43 1.97
CA ARG A 756 -27.40 -8.36 1.49
C ARG A 756 -26.00 -8.05 2.04
N ASP A 757 -25.63 -6.78 2.17
CA ASP A 757 -24.36 -6.41 2.82
C ASP A 757 -24.42 -6.66 4.34
N LEU A 758 -25.59 -6.45 4.97
CA LEU A 758 -25.82 -6.74 6.40
C LEU A 758 -25.71 -8.23 6.74
N GLU A 759 -26.12 -9.14 5.86
CA GLU A 759 -25.96 -10.60 6.01
C GLU A 759 -24.49 -11.04 6.19
N ARG A 760 -23.55 -10.18 5.78
CA ARG A 760 -22.10 -10.41 5.89
C ARG A 760 -21.48 -9.79 7.13
N CYS A 761 -22.29 -9.11 7.92
CA CYS A 761 -21.87 -8.58 9.19
C CYS A 761 -22.09 -9.61 10.30
N ARG A 762 -21.26 -9.54 11.35
CA ARG A 762 -21.44 -10.34 12.56
C ARG A 762 -21.48 -9.42 13.78
N ALA A 763 -22.28 -9.78 14.77
CA ALA A 763 -22.24 -9.14 16.06
C ALA A 763 -20.90 -9.44 16.73
N GLY A 764 -20.21 -8.41 17.19
CA GLY A 764 -19.08 -8.50 18.11
C GLY A 764 -19.55 -8.72 19.56
N ASP A 765 -18.59 -8.92 20.45
CA ASP A 765 -18.84 -9.20 21.88
C ASP A 765 -19.55 -8.03 22.61
N ASP A 766 -19.48 -6.83 22.05
CA ASP A 766 -20.11 -5.59 22.54
C ASP A 766 -21.45 -5.27 21.83
N GLY A 767 -21.95 -6.19 21.00
CA GLY A 767 -23.17 -6.00 20.21
C GLY A 767 -22.98 -5.14 18.95
N ALA A 768 -21.76 -4.67 18.66
CA ALA A 768 -21.46 -3.94 17.43
C ALA A 768 -21.59 -4.85 16.21
N LEU A 769 -22.27 -4.38 15.18
CA LEU A 769 -22.35 -5.07 13.90
C LEU A 769 -21.12 -4.74 13.05
N LEU A 770 -20.33 -5.75 12.70
CA LEU A 770 -19.05 -5.58 12.04
C LEU A 770 -18.98 -6.35 10.74
N VAL A 771 -18.57 -5.68 9.66
CA VAL A 771 -18.20 -6.37 8.41
C VAL A 771 -16.98 -7.25 8.68
N VAL A 772 -17.11 -8.54 8.36
CA VAL A 772 -16.02 -9.52 8.49
C VAL A 772 -15.46 -9.86 7.12
N GLU A 773 -14.21 -9.48 6.86
CA GLU A 773 -13.48 -9.86 5.65
C GLU A 773 -12.36 -10.85 6.03
N GLY A 774 -12.59 -12.14 5.76
CA GLY A 774 -11.70 -13.21 6.22
C GLY A 774 -11.63 -13.28 7.75
N LYS A 775 -10.47 -12.91 8.32
CA LYS A 775 -10.26 -12.84 9.78
C LYS A 775 -10.28 -11.40 10.33
N ARG A 776 -10.53 -10.39 9.48
CA ARG A 776 -10.42 -8.97 9.84
C ARG A 776 -11.80 -8.34 10.01
N LEU A 777 -11.89 -7.45 10.98
CA LEU A 777 -13.01 -6.55 11.17
C LEU A 777 -12.76 -5.29 10.32
N MET A 778 -13.75 -4.90 9.52
CA MET A 778 -13.64 -3.78 8.61
C MET A 778 -14.59 -2.65 9.05
N PRO A 779 -14.12 -1.65 9.82
CA PRO A 779 -14.98 -0.55 10.29
C PRO A 779 -15.15 0.57 9.26
N TYR A 780 -14.25 0.64 8.27
CA TYR A 780 -14.03 1.85 7.46
C TYR A 780 -15.14 2.14 6.42
N VAL A 781 -15.17 3.38 5.92
CA VAL A 781 -16.17 3.83 4.94
C VAL A 781 -16.08 3.09 3.60
N GLY A 782 -14.88 2.73 3.13
CA GLY A 782 -14.73 2.16 1.79
C GLY A 782 -15.27 0.74 1.64
N SER A 783 -14.92 -0.16 2.57
CA SER A 783 -15.26 -1.61 2.49
C SER A 783 -15.71 -2.16 3.85
N GLY A 784 -16.29 -1.32 4.70
CA GLY A 784 -16.61 -1.67 6.08
C GLY A 784 -17.93 -1.10 6.60
N SER A 785 -18.17 -1.29 7.90
CA SER A 785 -19.44 -0.99 8.57
C SER A 785 -19.88 0.47 8.40
N ALA A 786 -18.96 1.44 8.51
CA ALA A 786 -19.30 2.86 8.37
C ALA A 786 -19.82 3.20 6.95
N GLY A 787 -19.36 2.49 5.92
CA GLY A 787 -19.84 2.66 4.56
C GLY A 787 -21.29 2.21 4.38
N ILE A 788 -21.64 1.07 4.98
CA ILE A 788 -23.02 0.56 4.99
C ILE A 788 -23.92 1.54 5.78
N ALA A 789 -23.48 1.97 6.96
CA ALA A 789 -24.22 2.92 7.80
C ALA A 789 -24.50 4.24 7.07
N ALA A 790 -23.52 4.79 6.34
CA ALA A 790 -23.70 6.02 5.57
C ALA A 790 -24.78 5.88 4.46
N VAL A 791 -24.92 4.70 3.85
CA VAL A 791 -25.96 4.46 2.83
C VAL A 791 -27.32 4.18 3.47
N ILE A 792 -27.36 3.54 4.65
CA ILE A 792 -28.57 3.45 5.47
C ILE A 792 -29.09 4.86 5.82
N ASP A 793 -28.21 5.76 6.25
CA ASP A 793 -28.57 7.16 6.54
C ASP A 793 -29.19 7.84 5.30
N ALA A 794 -28.60 7.62 4.12
CA ALA A 794 -29.13 8.15 2.86
C ALA A 794 -30.51 7.57 2.50
N TYR A 795 -30.73 6.28 2.75
CA TYR A 795 -32.02 5.63 2.50
C TYR A 795 -33.12 6.13 3.46
N LEU A 796 -32.81 6.21 4.76
CA LEU A 796 -33.76 6.63 5.81
C LEU A 796 -34.22 8.08 5.65
N ALA A 797 -33.45 8.92 4.94
CA ALA A 797 -33.86 10.27 4.56
C ALA A 797 -35.08 10.29 3.61
N HIS A 798 -35.35 9.19 2.90
CA HIS A 798 -36.45 9.06 1.96
C HIS A 798 -37.56 8.13 2.43
N ARG A 799 -37.23 7.03 3.14
CA ARG A 799 -38.22 6.04 3.61
C ARG A 799 -37.86 5.48 4.99
N PRO A 800 -38.75 5.63 5.99
CA PRO A 800 -38.58 4.95 7.28
C PRO A 800 -38.55 3.43 7.12
N ASP A 801 -37.60 2.77 7.79
CA ASP A 801 -37.47 1.31 7.84
C ASP A 801 -36.85 0.93 9.20
N PRO A 802 -37.65 0.40 10.15
CA PRO A 802 -37.19 0.12 11.51
C PRO A 802 -36.02 -0.86 11.58
N ASP A 803 -35.97 -1.85 10.68
CA ASP A 803 -34.90 -2.86 10.66
C ASP A 803 -33.59 -2.23 10.20
N LEU A 804 -33.63 -1.40 9.15
CA LEU A 804 -32.46 -0.68 8.68
C LEU A 804 -32.01 0.39 9.67
N GLU A 805 -32.92 1.09 10.37
CA GLU A 805 -32.56 2.02 11.44
C GLU A 805 -31.87 1.29 12.61
N ALA A 806 -32.38 0.13 13.03
CA ALA A 806 -31.76 -0.70 14.05
C ALA A 806 -30.37 -1.20 13.62
N ALA A 807 -30.24 -1.68 12.38
CA ALA A 807 -28.97 -2.10 11.82
C ALA A 807 -27.96 -0.95 11.73
N GLY A 808 -28.39 0.23 11.28
CA GLY A 808 -27.56 1.44 11.24
C GLY A 808 -27.01 1.81 12.62
N ARG A 809 -27.86 1.77 13.66
CA ARG A 809 -27.43 1.98 15.06
C ARG A 809 -26.45 0.92 15.54
N ALA A 810 -26.63 -0.34 15.15
CA ALA A 810 -25.72 -1.42 15.50
C ALA A 810 -24.36 -1.33 14.78
N LEU A 811 -24.28 -0.69 13.61
CA LEU A 811 -23.02 -0.46 12.88
C LEU A 811 -22.20 0.71 13.45
N LEU A 812 -22.84 1.70 14.09
CA LEU A 812 -22.17 2.91 14.61
C LEU A 812 -20.99 2.65 15.56
N PRO A 813 -21.05 1.69 16.52
CA PRO A 813 -19.92 1.41 17.41
C PRO A 813 -18.61 1.10 16.68
N ALA A 814 -18.69 0.57 15.45
CA ALA A 814 -17.52 0.32 14.60
C ALA A 814 -16.73 1.59 14.27
N ALA A 815 -17.37 2.76 14.28
CA ALA A 815 -16.76 4.07 14.06
C ALA A 815 -16.37 4.80 15.36
N LEU A 816 -16.65 4.19 16.52
CA LEU A 816 -16.47 4.82 17.83
C LEU A 816 -15.30 4.24 18.64
N SER A 817 -14.52 3.30 18.12
CA SER A 817 -13.34 2.77 18.82
C SER A 817 -12.38 3.88 19.24
N ALA A 818 -11.64 3.65 20.34
CA ALA A 818 -10.72 4.65 20.87
C ALA A 818 -9.48 4.86 19.99
N PHE A 819 -9.14 3.91 19.12
CA PHE A 819 -7.95 3.97 18.28
C PHE A 819 -8.15 3.31 16.90
N TYR A 820 -7.55 3.92 15.88
CA TYR A 820 -7.42 3.36 14.54
C TYR A 820 -6.00 3.61 14.02
N VAL A 821 -5.43 2.63 13.31
CA VAL A 821 -4.05 2.71 12.82
C VAL A 821 -3.90 3.60 11.60
N GLN A 822 -4.89 3.62 10.71
CA GLN A 822 -4.76 4.33 9.42
C GLN A 822 -5.47 5.69 9.48
N PRO A 823 -4.88 6.76 8.92
CA PRO A 823 -5.50 8.09 8.86
C PRO A 823 -6.39 8.32 7.64
N GLY A 824 -6.34 7.44 6.63
CA GLY A 824 -6.93 7.67 5.30
C GLY A 824 -8.47 7.77 5.27
N LEU A 825 -9.00 8.20 4.13
CA LEU A 825 -10.43 8.43 3.91
C LEU A 825 -11.22 7.13 3.74
N PHE A 826 -10.79 6.23 2.86
CA PHE A 826 -11.54 4.97 2.64
C PHE A 826 -11.17 3.87 3.62
N ARG A 827 -9.97 3.95 4.19
CA ARG A 827 -9.42 3.01 5.18
C ARG A 827 -8.72 3.79 6.27
N GLY A 828 -9.47 4.46 7.14
CA GLY A 828 -8.88 5.17 8.27
C GLY A 828 -9.84 6.09 9.02
N SER A 829 -9.27 6.82 9.97
CA SER A 829 -9.99 7.74 10.85
C SER A 829 -10.60 8.94 10.12
N ALA A 830 -10.00 9.43 9.02
CA ALA A 830 -10.62 10.51 8.24
C ALA A 830 -11.99 10.11 7.68
N GLY A 831 -12.13 8.89 7.16
CA GLY A 831 -13.43 8.38 6.71
C GLY A 831 -14.46 8.28 7.82
N LEU A 832 -14.04 7.75 8.97
CA LEU A 832 -14.91 7.61 10.15
C LEU A 832 -15.35 8.98 10.67
N LEU A 833 -14.43 9.95 10.71
CA LEU A 833 -14.74 11.34 11.05
C LEU A 833 -15.77 11.95 10.09
N LEU A 834 -15.60 11.73 8.78
CA LEU A 834 -16.54 12.22 7.77
C LEU A 834 -17.94 11.61 7.96
N HIS A 835 -18.04 10.30 8.20
CA HIS A 835 -19.32 9.65 8.49
C HIS A 835 -19.96 10.16 9.80
N LEU A 836 -19.16 10.28 10.87
CA LEU A 836 -19.62 10.78 12.16
C LEU A 836 -20.13 12.23 12.06
N ALA A 837 -19.52 13.07 11.23
CA ALA A 837 -19.99 14.43 11.00
C ALA A 837 -21.38 14.49 10.34
N ALA A 838 -21.72 13.49 9.51
CA ALA A 838 -22.95 13.47 8.73
C ALA A 838 -24.09 12.64 9.34
N THR A 839 -23.80 11.62 10.17
CA THR A 839 -24.81 10.64 10.58
C THR A 839 -25.84 11.21 11.58
N PRO A 840 -27.16 11.08 11.28
CA PRO A 840 -28.23 11.46 12.20
C PRO A 840 -28.51 10.37 13.25
N LEU A 841 -27.99 9.15 13.09
CA LEU A 841 -28.26 8.02 13.99
C LEU A 841 -27.45 8.08 15.29
N CYS A 842 -26.36 8.84 15.31
CA CYS A 842 -25.55 9.06 16.50
C CYS A 842 -26.11 10.20 17.36
N ASP A 843 -26.20 9.98 18.68
CA ASP A 843 -26.59 11.01 19.64
C ASP A 843 -25.68 12.25 19.51
N PRO A 844 -26.20 13.48 19.53
CA PRO A 844 -25.39 14.68 19.35
C PRO A 844 -24.19 14.82 20.30
N ALA A 845 -24.33 14.40 21.57
CA ALA A 845 -23.25 14.49 22.54
C ALA A 845 -22.17 13.43 22.29
N ASP A 846 -22.57 12.20 21.97
CA ASP A 846 -21.64 11.14 21.56
C ASP A 846 -20.92 11.48 20.26
N ARG A 847 -21.65 12.01 19.28
CA ARG A 847 -21.11 12.48 18.00
C ARG A 847 -20.03 13.53 18.21
N ARG A 848 -20.28 14.53 19.08
CA ARG A 848 -19.30 15.57 19.40
C ARG A 848 -18.03 14.98 20.02
N ARG A 849 -18.17 14.09 21.01
CA ARG A 849 -17.04 13.39 21.64
C ARG A 849 -16.25 12.55 20.63
N ALA A 850 -16.94 11.88 19.71
CA ALA A 850 -16.31 11.07 18.68
C ALA A 850 -15.54 11.94 17.67
N ILE A 851 -16.13 13.05 17.22
CA ILE A 851 -15.45 14.03 16.34
C ILE A 851 -14.17 14.55 17.00
N ASP A 852 -14.25 14.96 18.26
CA ASP A 852 -13.09 15.45 19.02
C ASP A 852 -11.97 14.40 19.08
N ARG A 853 -12.34 13.15 19.40
CA ARG A 853 -11.41 12.02 19.47
C ARG A 853 -10.74 11.72 18.13
N HIS A 854 -11.50 11.63 17.05
CA HIS A 854 -10.96 11.36 15.71
C HIS A 854 -10.08 12.50 15.21
N THR A 855 -10.39 13.75 15.57
CA THR A 855 -9.53 14.90 15.30
C THR A 855 -8.20 14.80 16.04
N ASP A 856 -8.20 14.40 17.32
CA ASP A 856 -6.97 14.19 18.09
C ASP A 856 -6.15 13.00 17.57
N LEU A 857 -6.81 11.91 17.15
CA LEU A 857 -6.16 10.78 16.48
C LEU A 857 -5.45 11.26 15.20
N LEU A 858 -6.13 12.02 14.34
CA LEU A 858 -5.51 12.60 13.14
C LEU A 858 -4.34 13.53 13.48
N ALA A 859 -4.42 14.31 14.57
CA ALA A 859 -3.29 15.13 15.02
C ALA A 859 -2.07 14.27 15.40
N GLY A 860 -2.30 13.08 15.97
CA GLY A 860 -1.30 12.05 16.20
C GLY A 860 -0.63 11.55 14.92
N HIS A 861 -1.33 11.55 13.78
CA HIS A 861 -0.80 11.15 12.47
C HIS A 861 -0.14 12.28 11.65
N ALA A 862 -0.44 13.54 11.95
CA ALA A 862 0.06 14.67 11.15
C ALA A 862 1.60 14.78 11.20
N LEU A 863 2.19 15.05 10.04
CA LEU A 863 3.63 15.17 9.79
C LEU A 863 3.91 16.50 9.08
N PRO A 864 5.01 17.20 9.41
CA PRO A 864 5.35 18.45 8.73
C PRO A 864 5.86 18.18 7.30
N TYR A 865 5.37 18.96 6.33
CA TYR A 865 5.87 18.93 4.94
C TYR A 865 5.61 20.27 4.25
N GLY A 866 6.60 20.81 3.54
CA GLY A 866 6.44 22.01 2.71
C GLY A 866 5.88 23.24 3.43
N GLY A 867 6.23 23.46 4.71
CA GLY A 867 5.66 24.53 5.54
C GLY A 867 4.19 24.31 5.97
N GLY A 868 3.67 23.11 5.73
CA GLY A 868 2.31 22.67 6.05
C GLY A 868 2.29 21.36 6.84
N LEU A 869 1.13 20.72 6.85
CA LEU A 869 0.90 19.40 7.46
C LEU A 869 0.46 18.40 6.39
N ALA A 870 1.00 17.18 6.45
CA ALA A 870 0.67 16.08 5.56
C ALA A 870 0.40 14.81 6.37
N PHE A 871 -0.23 13.85 5.71
CA PHE A 871 -0.54 12.54 6.27
C PHE A 871 0.21 11.44 5.52
N ALA A 872 0.59 10.40 6.25
CA ALA A 872 1.07 9.17 5.65
C ALA A 872 -0.07 8.46 4.92
N GLY A 873 0.23 7.87 3.76
CA GLY A 873 -0.72 7.04 3.02
C GLY A 873 -0.90 5.65 3.65
N GLU A 874 -1.51 4.74 2.90
CA GLU A 874 -1.69 3.34 3.32
C GLU A 874 -0.36 2.73 3.76
N GLN A 875 -0.38 1.83 4.77
CA GLN A 875 0.82 1.26 5.43
C GLN A 875 1.69 2.23 6.24
N LEU A 876 1.42 3.54 6.24
CA LEU A 876 2.16 4.57 7.01
C LEU A 876 3.65 4.71 6.67
N MET A 877 4.13 4.16 5.55
CA MET A 877 5.57 4.15 5.22
C MET A 877 6.02 5.42 4.51
N ARG A 878 5.13 6.07 3.78
CA ARG A 878 5.38 7.31 3.02
C ARG A 878 4.18 8.25 3.09
N LEU A 879 4.43 9.53 2.84
CA LEU A 879 3.39 10.55 2.70
C LEU A 879 2.54 10.29 1.45
N SER A 880 1.26 10.65 1.54
CA SER A 880 0.33 10.68 0.41
C SER A 880 -0.48 11.97 0.42
N MET A 881 -0.74 12.51 -0.76
CA MET A 881 -1.55 13.71 -0.96
C MET A 881 -2.92 13.41 -1.54
N ASP A 882 -3.17 12.16 -1.93
CA ASP A 882 -4.42 11.76 -2.59
C ASP A 882 -5.64 11.77 -1.65
N LEU A 883 -6.80 11.63 -2.27
CA LEU A 883 -8.09 11.65 -1.59
C LEU A 883 -8.34 10.38 -0.77
N ALA A 884 -8.01 9.21 -1.32
CA ALA A 884 -8.35 7.92 -0.74
C ALA A 884 -7.60 7.60 0.56
N THR A 885 -6.32 7.91 0.59
CA THR A 885 -5.35 7.47 1.60
C THR A 885 -4.65 8.62 2.30
N GLY A 886 -4.58 9.79 1.65
CA GLY A 886 -3.66 10.86 2.03
C GLY A 886 -4.30 12.16 2.52
N THR A 887 -3.53 13.23 2.34
CA THR A 887 -3.78 14.57 2.90
C THR A 887 -5.06 15.21 2.37
N ALA A 888 -5.43 15.02 1.10
CA ALA A 888 -6.68 15.55 0.56
C ALA A 888 -7.92 14.89 1.22
N GLY A 889 -7.85 13.60 1.54
CA GLY A 889 -8.91 12.91 2.30
C GLY A 889 -9.08 13.45 3.71
N ALA A 890 -7.97 13.69 4.41
CA ALA A 890 -7.99 14.32 5.74
C ALA A 890 -8.53 15.76 5.71
N LEU A 891 -8.17 16.53 4.67
CA LEU A 891 -8.70 17.88 4.44
C LEU A 891 -10.23 17.87 4.32
N LEU A 892 -10.78 16.96 3.51
CA LEU A 892 -12.23 16.82 3.33
C LEU A 892 -12.94 16.43 4.63
N ALA A 893 -12.38 15.48 5.38
CA ALA A 893 -12.96 15.01 6.64
C ALA A 893 -12.96 16.08 7.75
N LEU A 894 -11.87 16.84 7.87
CA LEU A 894 -11.79 17.96 8.82
C LEU A 894 -12.72 19.12 8.42
N GLY A 895 -12.90 19.34 7.13
CA GLY A 895 -13.90 20.27 6.61
C GLY A 895 -15.32 19.88 7.08
N ALA A 896 -15.66 18.59 6.98
CA ALA A 896 -16.96 18.09 7.40
C ALA A 896 -17.16 18.26 8.92
N ALA A 897 -16.13 17.89 9.69
CA ALA A 897 -16.12 18.02 11.15
C ALA A 897 -16.27 19.47 11.64
N SER A 898 -15.85 20.46 10.84
CA SER A 898 -15.99 21.89 11.16
C SER A 898 -17.42 22.42 11.00
N GLY A 899 -18.37 21.60 10.53
CA GLY A 899 -19.76 21.97 10.29
C GLY A 899 -20.03 22.57 8.90
N ARG A 900 -19.05 22.51 7.99
CA ARG A 900 -19.27 22.84 6.58
C ARG A 900 -19.99 21.66 5.89
N PRO A 901 -20.83 21.92 4.88
CA PRO A 901 -21.52 20.87 4.12
C PRO A 901 -20.57 20.20 3.12
N THR A 902 -19.42 19.71 3.58
CA THR A 902 -18.41 19.01 2.76
C THR A 902 -18.52 17.52 3.03
N GLY A 903 -18.49 16.68 2.00
CA GLY A 903 -18.65 15.23 2.15
C GLY A 903 -18.15 14.44 0.94
N LEU A 904 -18.24 13.11 1.01
CA LEU A 904 -18.02 12.27 -0.15
C LEU A 904 -19.13 12.51 -1.19
N PRO A 905 -18.79 12.50 -2.50
CA PRO A 905 -19.79 12.65 -3.55
C PRO A 905 -20.95 11.67 -3.38
N PHE A 906 -22.15 12.15 -3.69
CA PHE A 906 -23.41 11.40 -3.66
C PHE A 906 -23.88 10.93 -2.28
N LEU A 907 -23.12 11.11 -1.19
CA LEU A 907 -23.58 10.87 0.17
C LEU A 907 -24.11 12.17 0.82
N PRO A 908 -24.95 12.08 1.87
CA PRO A 908 -25.33 13.26 2.65
C PRO A 908 -24.10 13.93 3.30
N ALA A 909 -24.00 15.25 3.17
CA ALA A 909 -22.88 16.04 3.71
C ALA A 909 -23.14 16.62 5.12
N ALA A 910 -24.37 16.52 5.62
CA ALA A 910 -24.78 16.97 6.94
C ALA A 910 -25.97 16.14 7.45
N PRO A 911 -26.19 16.07 8.77
CA PRO A 911 -27.36 15.42 9.33
C PRO A 911 -28.64 16.11 8.83
N ALA A 912 -29.56 15.35 8.25
CA ALA A 912 -30.86 15.89 7.86
C ALA A 912 -31.62 16.37 9.13
N ALA A 913 -32.28 17.53 9.05
CA ALA A 913 -33.21 17.95 10.10
C ALA A 913 -34.30 16.89 10.25
N ALA A 914 -34.57 16.45 11.48
CA ALA A 914 -35.59 15.43 11.75
C ALA A 914 -36.92 15.85 11.11
N HIS A 915 -37.59 14.91 10.44
CA HIS A 915 -38.93 15.13 9.91
C HIS A 915 -39.86 15.65 11.02
N PRO A 916 -40.69 16.68 10.77
CA PRO A 916 -41.59 17.27 11.77
C PRO A 916 -42.73 16.34 12.25
N GLY A 917 -42.69 15.04 11.95
CA GLY A 917 -43.64 14.02 12.43
C GLY A 917 -43.15 13.17 13.61
N ARG A 918 -41.92 13.37 14.12
CA ARG A 918 -41.41 12.63 15.29
C ARG A 918 -41.97 13.22 16.60
N THR A 919 -43.21 12.89 16.94
CA THR A 919 -43.67 13.00 18.34
C THR A 919 -43.02 11.86 19.14
N SER A 920 -42.17 12.22 20.09
CA SER A 920 -41.69 11.31 21.13
C SER A 920 -42.87 10.72 21.88
N GLY A 921 -43.14 9.42 21.70
CA GLY A 921 -44.04 8.67 22.57
C GLY A 921 -43.48 8.60 23.99
N PRO A 922 -44.33 8.54 25.04
CA PRO A 922 -43.86 8.63 26.41
C PRO A 922 -43.05 7.39 26.80
N THR A 923 -41.92 7.63 27.45
CA THR A 923 -41.12 6.63 28.15
C THR A 923 -41.90 6.06 29.33
N ASP A 924 -42.47 4.86 29.20
CA ASP A 924 -42.93 4.10 30.35
C ASP A 924 -41.73 3.40 31.02
N ARG A 925 -41.30 3.98 32.15
CA ARG A 925 -40.48 3.27 33.13
C ARG A 925 -41.39 2.33 33.92
N PRO A 926 -41.07 1.03 34.08
CA PRO A 926 -41.81 0.18 35.00
C PRO A 926 -41.46 0.58 36.44
N ARG A 927 -42.45 1.12 37.17
CA ARG A 927 -42.38 1.27 38.62
C ARG A 927 -42.44 -0.11 39.27
N GLN A 928 -41.46 -0.41 40.11
CA GLN A 928 -41.52 -1.48 41.09
C GLN A 928 -42.75 -1.27 41.99
N GLY A 929 -43.61 -2.28 42.06
CA GLY A 929 -44.77 -2.33 42.96
C GLY A 929 -44.95 -3.76 43.44
N SER A 930 -44.90 -3.93 44.75
CA SER A 930 -44.94 -5.17 45.51
C SER A 930 -46.15 -6.06 45.19
N SER A 931 -45.88 -7.37 45.19
CA SER A 931 -46.88 -8.42 45.25
C SER A 931 -47.64 -8.41 46.58
N ASP A 932 -48.96 -8.24 46.50
CA ASP A 932 -49.91 -8.89 47.41
C ASP A 932 -51.00 -9.54 46.56
N ARG A 933 -51.12 -10.87 46.70
CA ARG A 933 -52.26 -11.72 46.27
C ARG A 933 -53.41 -11.56 47.29
N PRO A 934 -54.67 -12.06 47.09
CA PRO A 934 -55.06 -13.18 46.22
C PRO A 934 -56.46 -13.14 45.51
N HIS A 935 -56.59 -14.08 44.55
CA HIS A 935 -57.72 -14.97 44.21
C HIS A 935 -59.06 -14.52 43.58
N SER A 936 -59.53 -15.45 42.72
CA SER A 936 -60.88 -15.75 42.17
C SER A 936 -61.33 -14.91 40.97
N GLY A 937 -61.88 -15.45 39.87
CA GLY A 937 -62.18 -16.83 39.44
C GLY A 937 -62.80 -16.82 38.02
N SER A 938 -62.82 -18.00 37.38
CA SER A 938 -63.71 -18.54 36.32
C SER A 938 -64.06 -17.62 35.12
N PHE A 939 -63.84 -17.97 33.85
CA PHE A 939 -64.04 -19.23 33.11
C PHE A 939 -63.05 -19.33 31.95
#